data_AF-A0A182QY19-F1
#
_entry.id   AF-A0A182QY19-F1
#
_cell.length_a   1.000
_cell.length_b   1.000
_cell.length_c   1.000
_cell.angle_alpha   90.00
_cell.angle_beta   90.00
_cell.angle_gamma   90.00
#
_symmetry.space_group_name_H-M   'P 1'
#
loop_
_entity.id
_entity.type
_entity.pdbx_description
1 polymer ?
#
loop_
_entity_poly.entity_id
_entity_poly.type
_entity_poly.pdbx_seq_one_letter_code
_entity_poly.pdbx_strand_id
1 'polypeptide(L)'
;LPAGRLATVPGIRSIIAAEGRPLVFHRTAIDGSRRVQTPEQRTDTMLPVRTGCGRSSSELPTFVVVVTSVVLVIVTMALADQIPTVPTHNMSNKERNELKEEAREMFYHAYRAYMDNAYPADELMPLSCTGRYRGVTPSRGDLDDTLGNFSMTLVDTLDTLVVLGDIEEFENAVKLVIKDVKFDNDIIVSVFETNIRMIGGLLSGHILAEYVQKQADVMTWYRGELLEMAKDLGYRLLPAFNTSTGIPHARVNLKHGMKVEALRHSRETCTACAGTILLEFAALSRLSGEPIFEVKAHAAMDALWKMRHRSSELMGTVLNVHSGDWIRRESGVGAGIDSYYEYLLKSYILLGDERYLARFNRHYHAIMKYISQGPMLLDVQMHRPHTKTRNFMDALLAFWPGLQVLSGDLKPAVQTHEMLYQVMQMHTFIPEAFTFDFQVHWGQHHLRPEFIESTYFLYRATGDHYYLHAGKKALKALQKHAKVPCGYAAVNDVRTGKHEDRMDSYVLSETFKYLFLLFSDPADLILNIEDFIFTTEAHLLPLTLGQLGNHTFTGVRDQDEQVHMLDYMRSCPSPNKLFPETVRRPLRDLVTGVCPRISSAKRLRAADFQASNTDHLRTVYDMGITMVSLGEGKVQLLHRFHNAKSPEDAERGLIFMQEMVELSNSNSIPNTQLQAVAFKREGEREMRILEAGPSHFGMELVNDMSVEQRAVFAKPAKVCSALKNAEEIRGKIVIIERGECTFVDKARRAQTAGAVAAIVFDNTPNTSINNQQMFAMSGDGRDDVQIPVVFLFTKEAEQLIKAIKEQPSLELTLMSVTGLKEKLAAGATKTDTKSSDSKATP
;
A
#
# COMPACT_ATOMS: atom_id res chain seq x y z
N LEU A 1 3.29 -26.56 71.61
CA LEU A 1 3.58 -26.15 73.01
C LEU A 1 5.09 -26.04 73.15
N PRO A 2 5.63 -25.05 73.86
CA PRO A 2 5.02 -23.78 74.36
C PRO A 2 4.81 -22.79 73.18
N ALA A 3 3.90 -21.80 73.13
CA ALA A 3 3.48 -20.71 74.05
C ALA A 3 4.51 -19.54 74.11
N GLY A 4 4.16 -18.25 74.10
CA GLY A 4 2.88 -17.48 74.05
C GLY A 4 3.18 -16.00 74.44
N ARG A 5 2.36 -14.95 74.28
CA ARG A 5 0.95 -14.70 73.90
C ARG A 5 0.75 -13.21 73.52
N LEU A 6 -0.22 -12.89 72.64
CA LEU A 6 -1.11 -11.69 72.58
C LEU A 6 -0.48 -10.27 72.49
N ALA A 7 -1.00 -9.27 71.75
CA ALA A 7 -2.17 -9.13 70.84
C ALA A 7 -1.82 -8.01 69.77
N THR A 8 -2.65 -7.37 68.94
CA THR A 8 -4.13 -7.23 68.79
C THR A 8 -4.50 -6.93 67.31
N VAL A 9 -5.80 -6.80 66.98
CA VAL A 9 -6.43 -6.64 65.65
C VAL A 9 -7.68 -5.73 65.86
N PRO A 10 -8.16 -4.82 64.97
CA PRO A 10 -8.32 -4.93 63.49
C PRO A 10 -7.89 -3.70 62.64
N GLY A 11 -7.92 -3.75 61.29
CA GLY A 11 -8.22 -4.86 60.38
C GLY A 11 -8.27 -4.45 58.89
N ILE A 12 -8.10 -5.42 57.97
CA ILE A 12 -8.07 -5.22 56.50
C ILE A 12 -8.81 -6.40 55.81
N ARG A 13 -9.63 -6.10 54.79
CA ARG A 13 -10.00 -6.90 53.57
C ARG A 13 -11.22 -6.21 52.91
N SER A 14 -11.40 -6.01 51.60
CA SER A 14 -10.93 -6.60 50.32
C SER A 14 -11.72 -7.82 49.80
N ILE A 15 -11.91 -7.86 48.45
CA ILE A 15 -12.03 -9.04 47.55
C ILE A 15 -13.44 -9.59 47.16
N ILE A 16 -13.81 -9.30 45.89
CA ILE A 16 -14.30 -10.19 44.79
C ILE A 16 -15.73 -10.83 44.79
N ALA A 17 -16.38 -10.73 43.60
CA ALA A 17 -17.44 -11.59 43.00
C ALA A 17 -18.85 -11.65 43.65
N ALA A 18 -19.92 -12.13 42.99
CA ALA A 18 -20.38 -12.10 41.59
C ALA A 18 -21.85 -12.61 41.52
N GLU A 19 -22.55 -12.43 40.39
CA GLU A 19 -23.89 -13.00 40.09
C GLU A 19 -25.06 -12.50 41.00
N GLY A 20 -26.36 -12.59 40.66
CA GLY A 20 -26.97 -12.97 39.37
C GLY A 20 -28.51 -13.10 39.36
N ARG A 21 -29.27 -11.97 39.39
CA ARG A 21 -30.74 -11.88 39.07
C ARG A 21 -31.72 -12.61 40.05
N PRO A 22 -33.07 -12.42 39.97
CA PRO A 22 -33.88 -11.25 39.56
C PRO A 22 -35.19 -11.00 40.41
N LEU A 23 -36.03 -10.06 39.93
CA LEU A 23 -37.52 -9.94 40.07
C LEU A 23 -38.21 -9.29 41.31
N VAL A 24 -39.01 -8.25 40.98
CA VAL A 24 -40.41 -7.97 41.42
C VAL A 24 -40.72 -7.16 42.71
N PHE A 25 -41.39 -6.02 42.48
CA PHE A 25 -42.49 -5.29 43.18
C PHE A 25 -42.96 -5.70 44.61
N HIS A 26 -43.62 -4.86 45.43
CA HIS A 26 -44.63 -3.81 45.10
C HIS A 26 -45.00 -2.89 46.30
N ARG A 27 -45.50 -1.66 46.02
CA ARG A 27 -46.39 -0.78 46.86
C ARG A 27 -45.82 -0.21 48.20
N THR A 28 -46.32 0.90 48.79
CA THR A 28 -47.49 1.78 48.47
C THR A 28 -47.28 3.27 48.83
N ALA A 29 -48.11 4.12 48.21
CA ALA A 29 -48.44 5.56 48.41
C ALA A 29 -48.54 6.09 49.87
N ILE A 30 -48.60 7.41 50.14
CA ILE A 30 -49.67 8.42 49.91
C ILE A 30 -49.05 9.83 50.21
N ASP A 31 -49.40 10.99 49.64
CA ASP A 31 -50.06 11.49 48.40
C ASP A 31 -49.69 13.01 48.27
N GLY A 32 -50.32 13.85 47.44
CA GLY A 32 -50.04 15.31 47.43
C GLY A 32 -50.46 16.16 46.20
N SER A 33 -51.62 15.93 45.58
CA SER A 33 -52.14 16.68 44.39
C SER A 33 -51.92 18.22 44.40
N ARG A 34 -51.66 18.96 43.29
CA ARG A 34 -52.37 19.13 41.98
C ARG A 34 -51.43 19.86 40.97
N ARG A 35 -51.66 20.02 39.65
CA ARG A 35 -52.77 19.74 38.69
C ARG A 35 -52.15 19.54 37.29
N VAL A 36 -52.33 18.38 36.63
CA VAL A 36 -53.20 18.13 35.43
C VAL A 36 -52.66 18.62 34.07
N GLN A 37 -52.86 17.78 33.03
CA GLN A 37 -51.92 17.63 31.90
C GLN A 37 -52.61 16.91 30.70
N THR A 38 -52.38 17.33 29.44
CA THR A 38 -52.48 16.48 28.20
C THR A 38 -53.88 15.81 27.93
N PRO A 39 -54.11 14.81 27.03
CA PRO A 39 -53.23 14.11 26.07
C PRO A 39 -53.78 13.79 24.65
N GLU A 40 -52.94 13.10 23.86
CA GLU A 40 -53.29 12.34 22.65
C GLU A 40 -53.77 10.90 22.96
N GLN A 41 -54.54 10.29 22.05
CA GLN A 41 -54.52 8.88 21.55
C GLN A 41 -55.83 8.65 20.75
N ARG A 42 -55.91 8.07 19.54
CA ARG A 42 -55.17 7.02 18.78
C ARG A 42 -55.76 5.60 18.95
N THR A 43 -56.46 5.13 17.90
CA THR A 43 -56.85 3.73 17.66
C THR A 43 -56.91 3.45 16.16
N ASP A 44 -56.57 2.21 15.75
CA ASP A 44 -56.60 1.72 14.36
C ASP A 44 -57.74 0.69 14.17
N THR A 45 -58.35 0.64 12.98
CA THR A 45 -59.23 -0.48 12.56
C THR A 45 -59.23 -0.68 11.03
N MET A 46 -59.70 -1.83 10.57
CA MET A 46 -59.36 -2.45 9.27
C MET A 46 -60.37 -2.26 8.11
N LEU A 47 -59.82 -2.16 6.88
CA LEU A 47 -60.36 -2.70 5.60
C LEU A 47 -61.66 -2.04 5.04
N PRO A 48 -62.14 -2.37 3.81
CA PRO A 48 -61.58 -1.84 2.55
C PRO A 48 -62.66 -1.42 1.50
N VAL A 49 -62.29 -1.40 0.20
CA VAL A 49 -63.11 -1.48 -1.05
C VAL A 49 -63.12 -0.24 -1.97
N ARG A 50 -63.06 -0.57 -3.28
CA ARG A 50 -63.17 0.18 -4.56
C ARG A 50 -64.35 1.19 -4.61
N THR A 51 -64.51 2.11 -5.58
CA THR A 51 -64.09 2.18 -7.01
C THR A 51 -64.33 3.61 -7.58
N GLY A 52 -63.80 3.96 -8.76
CA GLY A 52 -64.51 4.87 -9.70
C GLY A 52 -63.74 6.06 -10.30
N CYS A 53 -63.92 6.29 -11.60
CA CYS A 53 -63.26 7.33 -12.41
C CYS A 53 -63.84 8.75 -12.23
N GLY A 54 -63.05 9.78 -12.55
CA GLY A 54 -63.55 11.14 -12.80
C GLY A 54 -62.49 12.10 -13.35
N ARG A 55 -62.57 12.47 -14.64
CA ARG A 55 -61.84 13.62 -15.22
C ARG A 55 -62.76 14.85 -15.20
N SER A 56 -62.26 15.99 -14.72
CA SER A 56 -62.64 17.31 -15.24
C SER A 56 -61.57 18.35 -14.89
N SER A 57 -61.60 19.51 -15.54
CA SER A 57 -60.54 20.52 -15.52
C SER A 57 -61.10 21.94 -15.45
N SER A 58 -60.61 22.76 -14.53
CA SER A 58 -60.57 24.22 -14.69
C SER A 58 -59.62 24.92 -13.69
N GLU A 59 -58.55 25.48 -14.25
CA GLU A 59 -58.04 26.85 -14.03
C GLU A 59 -57.96 27.48 -12.62
N LEU A 60 -56.72 27.82 -12.22
CA LEU A 60 -56.37 28.85 -11.23
C LEU A 60 -55.13 29.63 -11.76
N PRO A 61 -54.94 30.91 -11.40
CA PRO A 61 -54.24 31.87 -12.27
C PRO A 61 -52.70 31.83 -12.22
N THR A 62 -52.09 32.08 -13.39
CA THR A 62 -50.65 32.02 -13.70
C THR A 62 -49.74 32.92 -12.85
N PHE A 63 -50.30 33.89 -12.12
CA PHE A 63 -49.52 34.92 -11.41
C PHE A 63 -48.76 34.38 -10.19
N VAL A 64 -49.32 33.37 -9.49
CA VAL A 64 -48.68 32.77 -8.30
C VAL A 64 -47.43 31.98 -8.69
N VAL A 65 -47.46 31.29 -9.84
CA VAL A 65 -46.35 30.44 -10.32
C VAL A 65 -45.11 31.26 -10.63
N VAL A 66 -45.25 32.44 -11.24
CA VAL A 66 -44.10 33.30 -11.57
C VAL A 66 -43.39 33.77 -10.31
N VAL A 67 -44.14 34.25 -9.31
CA VAL A 67 -43.54 34.76 -8.05
C VAL A 67 -42.86 33.63 -7.26
N THR A 68 -43.48 32.45 -7.16
CA THR A 68 -42.84 31.30 -6.48
C THR A 68 -41.63 30.77 -7.25
N SER A 69 -41.65 30.74 -8.59
CA SER A 69 -40.48 30.39 -9.40
C SER A 69 -39.33 31.38 -9.23
N VAL A 70 -39.58 32.70 -9.23
CA VAL A 70 -38.51 33.70 -9.03
C VAL A 70 -37.92 33.63 -7.62
N VAL A 71 -38.75 33.49 -6.59
CA VAL A 71 -38.25 33.31 -5.21
C VAL A 71 -37.48 32.00 -5.09
N LEU A 72 -37.94 30.90 -5.69
CA LEU A 72 -37.22 29.62 -5.68
C LEU A 72 -35.87 29.71 -6.40
N VAL A 73 -35.78 30.42 -7.54
CA VAL A 73 -34.52 30.64 -8.26
C VAL A 73 -33.55 31.52 -7.46
N ILE A 74 -34.03 32.56 -6.79
CA ILE A 74 -33.20 33.40 -5.90
C ILE A 74 -32.70 32.58 -4.71
N VAL A 75 -33.54 31.72 -4.13
CA VAL A 75 -33.16 30.83 -3.02
C VAL A 75 -32.19 29.73 -3.46
N THR A 76 -32.35 29.13 -4.64
CA THR A 76 -31.39 28.13 -5.14
C THR A 76 -30.07 28.76 -5.58
N MET A 77 -30.06 30.00 -6.08
CA MET A 77 -28.80 30.74 -6.29
C MET A 77 -28.13 31.11 -4.98
N ALA A 78 -28.86 31.57 -3.96
CA ALA A 78 -28.31 31.85 -2.64
C ALA A 78 -27.81 30.60 -1.88
N LEU A 79 -28.30 29.41 -2.23
CA LEU A 79 -27.83 28.12 -1.71
C LEU A 79 -26.71 27.48 -2.56
N ALA A 80 -26.47 27.95 -3.78
CA ALA A 80 -25.39 27.46 -4.63
C ALA A 80 -24.00 27.87 -4.09
N ASP A 81 -23.90 29.04 -3.46
CA ASP A 81 -22.68 29.57 -2.82
C ASP A 81 -22.23 28.81 -1.55
N GLN A 82 -22.91 27.73 -1.16
CA GLN A 82 -22.52 26.88 -0.02
C GLN A 82 -22.21 25.40 -0.40
N ILE A 83 -22.00 25.11 -1.69
CA ILE A 83 -21.25 23.91 -2.07
C ILE A 83 -19.75 24.22 -1.88
N PRO A 84 -18.98 23.44 -1.11
CA PRO A 84 -17.54 23.62 -1.01
C PRO A 84 -16.89 23.26 -2.36
N THR A 85 -16.68 24.27 -3.20
CA THR A 85 -15.96 24.12 -4.46
C THR A 85 -14.51 23.76 -4.18
N VAL A 86 -14.09 22.57 -4.62
CA VAL A 86 -12.67 22.22 -4.69
C VAL A 86 -11.97 23.32 -5.50
N PRO A 87 -10.86 23.92 -5.02
CA PRO A 87 -10.27 25.10 -5.65
C PRO A 87 -9.56 24.73 -6.96
N THR A 88 -10.32 24.59 -8.04
CA THR A 88 -9.86 24.36 -9.41
C THR A 88 -9.14 25.57 -10.05
N HIS A 89 -8.94 26.63 -9.28
CA HIS A 89 -8.13 27.77 -9.69
C HIS A 89 -6.67 27.52 -9.33
N ASN A 90 -5.82 27.32 -10.33
CA ASN A 90 -4.36 27.25 -10.13
C ASN A 90 -3.89 28.52 -9.41
N MET A 91 -3.20 28.35 -8.28
CA MET A 91 -2.53 29.46 -7.58
C MET A 91 -1.60 30.21 -8.54
N SER A 92 -1.69 31.54 -8.59
CA SER A 92 -0.88 32.34 -9.52
C SER A 92 0.57 32.44 -9.05
N ASN A 93 1.54 32.58 -9.96
CA ASN A 93 2.96 32.73 -9.59
C ASN A 93 3.20 33.94 -8.68
N LYS A 94 2.43 35.03 -8.85
CA LYS A 94 2.48 36.19 -7.96
C LYS A 94 2.04 35.82 -6.54
N GLU A 95 0.87 35.20 -6.40
CA GLU A 95 0.30 34.76 -5.11
C GLU A 95 1.20 33.73 -4.42
N ARG A 96 1.79 32.81 -5.18
CA ARG A 96 2.77 31.83 -4.69
C ARG A 96 4.05 32.51 -4.19
N ASN A 97 4.58 33.50 -4.92
CA ASN A 97 5.71 34.29 -4.44
C ASN A 97 5.34 35.12 -3.20
N GLU A 98 4.15 35.71 -3.12
CA GLU A 98 3.67 36.42 -1.91
C GLU A 98 3.64 35.49 -0.69
N LEU A 99 3.25 34.21 -0.86
CA LEU A 99 3.27 33.20 0.20
C LEU A 99 4.69 32.70 0.56
N LYS A 100 5.60 32.61 -0.42
CA LYS A 100 7.04 32.32 -0.20
C LYS A 100 7.68 33.40 0.67
N GLU A 101 7.50 34.66 0.30
CA GLU A 101 8.03 35.81 1.05
C GLU A 101 7.41 35.88 2.47
N GLU A 102 6.11 35.57 2.59
CA GLU A 102 5.45 35.49 3.89
C GLU A 102 6.00 34.35 4.77
N ALA A 103 6.30 33.17 4.20
CA ALA A 103 6.95 32.09 4.93
C ALA A 103 8.36 32.48 5.42
N ARG A 104 9.13 33.24 4.61
CA ARG A 104 10.43 33.80 5.03
C ARG A 104 10.29 34.80 6.18
N GLU A 105 9.30 35.69 6.15
CA GLU A 105 9.05 36.61 7.27
C GLU A 105 8.45 35.91 8.51
N MET A 106 7.77 34.77 8.34
CA MET A 106 7.38 33.92 9.48
C MET A 106 8.61 33.34 10.18
N PHE A 107 9.55 32.78 9.40
CA PHE A 107 10.83 32.32 9.91
C PHE A 107 11.58 33.45 10.64
N TYR A 108 11.78 34.61 9.99
CA TYR A 108 12.56 35.68 10.61
C TYR A 108 11.91 36.33 11.83
N HIS A 109 10.58 36.36 11.91
CA HIS A 109 9.87 36.75 13.14
C HIS A 109 10.23 35.85 14.33
N ALA A 110 10.38 34.54 14.09
CA ALA A 110 10.71 33.56 15.12
C ALA A 110 12.22 33.47 15.41
N TYR A 111 13.05 33.46 14.37
CA TYR A 111 14.51 33.43 14.49
C TYR A 111 15.06 34.66 15.21
N ARG A 112 14.65 35.88 14.81
CA ARG A 112 15.05 37.11 15.52
C ARG A 112 14.60 37.09 16.98
N ALA A 113 13.35 36.66 17.25
CA ALA A 113 12.86 36.52 18.62
C ALA A 113 13.67 35.52 19.46
N TYR A 114 14.17 34.43 18.88
CA TYR A 114 15.10 33.51 19.56
C TYR A 114 16.46 34.18 19.82
N MET A 115 17.06 34.83 18.82
CA MET A 115 18.36 35.48 18.95
C MET A 115 18.35 36.66 19.95
N ASP A 116 17.26 37.44 20.00
CA ASP A 116 17.11 38.59 20.88
C ASP A 116 16.78 38.21 22.34
N ASN A 117 16.04 37.11 22.58
CA ASN A 117 15.41 36.83 23.89
C ASN A 117 15.79 35.47 24.52
N ALA A 118 16.31 34.51 23.73
CA ALA A 118 16.57 33.15 24.19
C ALA A 118 18.04 32.75 24.10
N TYR A 119 18.71 33.02 22.97
CA TYR A 119 20.11 32.65 22.74
C TYR A 119 21.02 33.04 23.94
N PRO A 120 21.89 32.13 24.46
CA PRO A 120 22.25 30.79 23.95
C PRO A 120 21.40 29.61 24.47
N ALA A 121 20.16 29.82 24.91
CA ALA A 121 19.25 28.74 25.34
C ALA A 121 18.95 27.71 24.24
N ASP A 122 18.45 26.54 24.64
CA ASP A 122 18.09 25.49 23.68
C ASP A 122 16.76 25.76 22.96
N GLU A 123 15.76 26.35 23.63
CA GLU A 123 14.45 26.71 23.06
C GLU A 123 14.05 28.14 23.46
N LEU A 124 13.09 28.72 22.72
CA LEU A 124 12.42 29.97 23.08
C LEU A 124 11.10 29.68 23.84
N MET A 125 10.84 30.46 24.88
CA MET A 125 9.55 30.56 25.55
C MET A 125 8.86 31.86 25.08
N PRO A 126 7.94 31.78 24.10
CA PRO A 126 7.51 32.90 23.24
C PRO A 126 6.40 33.78 23.84
N LEU A 127 5.78 33.37 24.95
CA LEU A 127 4.82 34.17 25.73
C LEU A 127 5.53 34.97 26.84
N SER A 128 6.55 34.39 27.46
CA SER A 128 7.40 35.08 28.44
C SER A 128 8.54 35.89 27.81
N CYS A 129 8.86 35.67 26.53
CA CYS A 129 10.01 36.24 25.84
C CYS A 129 11.33 35.93 26.56
N THR A 130 11.56 34.64 26.87
CA THR A 130 12.80 34.19 27.55
C THR A 130 13.31 32.86 27.01
N GLY A 131 14.60 32.57 27.21
CA GLY A 131 15.20 31.28 26.84
C GLY A 131 14.93 30.15 27.83
N ARG A 132 14.71 28.94 27.31
CA ARG A 132 14.54 27.72 28.12
C ARG A 132 15.90 27.11 28.49
N TYR A 133 16.22 27.11 29.78
CA TYR A 133 17.48 26.55 30.31
C TYR A 133 17.22 25.35 31.22
N ARG A 134 17.78 24.19 30.87
CA ARG A 134 17.59 22.96 31.63
C ARG A 134 18.21 23.07 33.01
N GLY A 135 17.42 22.76 34.04
CA GLY A 135 17.78 22.90 35.46
C GLY A 135 17.49 24.28 36.05
N VAL A 136 17.11 25.27 35.24
CA VAL A 136 16.73 26.62 35.69
C VAL A 136 15.23 26.84 35.53
N THR A 137 14.67 26.54 34.36
CA THR A 137 13.22 26.61 34.12
C THR A 137 12.49 25.39 34.71
N PRO A 138 11.22 25.52 35.16
CA PRO A 138 10.42 24.39 35.63
C PRO A 138 10.36 23.26 34.59
N SER A 139 10.55 22.02 35.06
CA SER A 139 10.72 20.89 34.13
C SER A 139 9.40 20.36 33.57
N ARG A 140 9.42 20.00 32.28
CA ARG A 140 8.36 19.30 31.54
C ARG A 140 8.45 17.77 31.68
N GLY A 141 9.37 17.24 32.50
CA GLY A 141 9.65 15.81 32.60
C GLY A 141 10.50 15.32 31.42
N ASP A 142 10.14 14.16 30.85
CA ASP A 142 10.88 13.54 29.74
C ASP A 142 11.07 14.47 28.52
N LEU A 143 10.17 15.45 28.32
CA LEU A 143 10.24 16.50 27.30
C LEU A 143 11.43 17.47 27.43
N ASP A 144 12.17 17.45 28.54
CA ASP A 144 13.41 18.22 28.68
C ASP A 144 14.67 17.37 28.41
N ASP A 145 14.55 16.08 28.05
CA ASP A 145 15.70 15.26 27.67
C ASP A 145 16.25 15.59 26.27
N THR A 146 15.51 16.36 25.46
CA THR A 146 16.05 17.06 24.29
C THR A 146 17.18 18.01 24.71
N LEU A 147 16.96 18.78 25.78
CA LEU A 147 17.78 19.94 26.15
C LEU A 147 19.11 19.51 26.76
N GLY A 148 20.21 20.02 26.22
CA GLY A 148 21.59 19.77 26.66
C GLY A 148 22.33 21.02 27.14
N ASN A 149 21.67 22.18 27.16
CA ASN A 149 22.24 23.52 27.31
C ASN A 149 23.38 23.76 26.29
N PHE A 150 23.07 23.55 25.01
CA PHE A 150 24.01 23.59 23.88
C PHE A 150 23.50 24.38 22.66
N SER A 151 22.56 25.31 22.88
CA SER A 151 21.96 26.19 21.86
C SER A 151 21.26 25.44 20.73
N MET A 152 20.43 24.44 21.08
CA MET A 152 19.73 23.56 20.15
C MET A 152 19.10 24.29 18.94
N THR A 153 18.18 25.24 19.16
CA THR A 153 17.53 25.98 18.07
C THR A 153 18.52 26.64 17.11
N LEU A 154 19.69 27.14 17.55
CA LEU A 154 20.67 27.74 16.65
C LEU A 154 21.30 26.69 15.71
N VAL A 155 21.70 25.53 16.24
CA VAL A 155 22.32 24.44 15.46
C VAL A 155 21.34 23.83 14.48
N ASP A 156 20.12 23.58 14.95
CA ASP A 156 19.01 22.99 14.18
C ASP A 156 18.62 23.89 12.98
N THR A 157 18.68 25.22 13.17
CA THR A 157 18.29 26.21 12.16
C THR A 157 19.32 26.45 11.06
N LEU A 158 20.58 26.02 11.22
CA LEU A 158 21.72 26.40 10.36
C LEU A 158 21.44 26.22 8.85
N ASP A 159 20.91 25.07 8.45
CA ASP A 159 20.65 24.76 7.04
C ASP A 159 19.45 25.51 6.45
N THR A 160 18.54 25.97 7.31
CA THR A 160 17.35 26.71 6.90
C THR A 160 17.74 28.10 6.42
N LEU A 161 18.73 28.74 7.05
CA LEU A 161 19.29 30.02 6.60
C LEU A 161 19.80 29.93 5.14
N VAL A 162 20.50 28.84 4.80
CA VAL A 162 21.00 28.58 3.43
C VAL A 162 19.85 28.30 2.46
N VAL A 163 18.83 27.53 2.87
CA VAL A 163 17.62 27.28 2.05
C VAL A 163 16.85 28.58 1.77
N LEU A 164 16.78 29.50 2.74
CA LEU A 164 16.15 30.82 2.61
C LEU A 164 17.00 31.84 1.83
N GLY A 165 18.26 31.51 1.56
CA GLY A 165 19.22 32.31 0.79
C GLY A 165 20.07 33.30 1.59
N ASP A 166 20.03 33.27 2.93
CA ASP A 166 20.77 34.21 3.78
C ASP A 166 22.12 33.62 4.22
N ILE A 167 23.12 33.81 3.37
CA ILE A 167 24.48 33.33 3.57
C ILE A 167 25.24 34.17 4.61
N GLU A 168 24.88 35.44 4.79
CA GLU A 168 25.53 36.33 5.76
C GLU A 168 25.17 35.94 7.20
N GLU A 169 23.87 35.72 7.48
CA GLU A 169 23.43 35.25 8.79
C GLU A 169 23.78 33.77 9.02
N PHE A 170 23.85 32.93 7.98
CA PHE A 170 24.43 31.59 8.10
C PHE A 170 25.90 31.65 8.55
N GLU A 171 26.74 32.50 7.94
CA GLU A 171 28.14 32.65 8.35
C GLU A 171 28.26 33.19 9.79
N ASN A 172 27.35 34.07 10.20
CA ASN A 172 27.24 34.56 11.58
C ASN A 172 26.86 33.43 12.57
N ALA A 173 25.79 32.69 12.28
CA ALA A 173 25.30 31.58 13.09
C ALA A 173 26.37 30.50 13.28
N VAL A 174 27.11 30.12 12.23
CA VAL A 174 28.20 29.14 12.32
C VAL A 174 29.33 29.64 13.25
N LYS A 175 29.69 30.93 13.22
CA LYS A 175 30.68 31.50 14.17
C LYS A 175 30.19 31.46 15.61
N LEU A 176 28.90 31.73 15.85
CA LEU A 176 28.29 31.64 17.18
C LEU A 176 28.26 30.21 17.70
N VAL A 177 27.95 29.23 16.84
CA VAL A 177 28.00 27.80 17.18
C VAL A 177 29.43 27.40 17.60
N ILE A 178 30.44 27.69 16.77
CA ILE A 178 31.85 27.36 17.06
C ILE A 178 32.37 28.02 18.36
N LYS A 179 31.85 29.20 18.70
CA LYS A 179 32.28 29.99 19.87
C LYS A 179 31.65 29.53 21.19
N ASP A 180 30.34 29.30 21.21
CA ASP A 180 29.56 29.18 22.44
C ASP A 180 29.02 27.77 22.72
N VAL A 181 28.81 26.93 21.72
CA VAL A 181 28.26 25.57 21.88
C VAL A 181 29.31 24.59 22.42
N LYS A 182 28.95 23.83 23.46
CA LYS A 182 29.85 22.90 24.18
C LYS A 182 29.10 21.66 24.64
N PHE A 183 29.72 20.49 24.50
CA PHE A 183 29.11 19.20 24.85
C PHE A 183 29.62 18.59 26.16
N ASP A 184 30.53 19.24 26.88
CA ASP A 184 31.10 18.69 28.13
C ASP A 184 30.25 18.93 29.40
N ASN A 185 28.93 18.94 29.20
CA ASN A 185 27.93 19.24 30.23
C ASN A 185 27.54 17.96 31.00
N ASP A 186 27.42 18.03 32.33
CA ASP A 186 26.94 16.92 33.17
C ASP A 186 25.39 16.83 33.12
N ILE A 187 24.87 16.52 31.93
CA ILE A 187 23.45 16.46 31.61
C ILE A 187 23.14 15.13 30.91
N ILE A 188 22.03 14.50 31.29
CA ILE A 188 21.49 13.29 30.66
C ILE A 188 20.58 13.70 29.50
N VAL A 189 20.99 13.45 28.26
CA VAL A 189 20.22 13.77 27.05
C VAL A 189 19.62 12.51 26.41
N SER A 190 18.58 12.69 25.60
CA SER A 190 18.04 11.67 24.71
C SER A 190 19.01 11.43 23.56
N VAL A 191 19.37 10.17 23.32
CA VAL A 191 20.31 9.77 22.25
C VAL A 191 19.71 10.04 20.86
N PHE A 192 18.40 9.80 20.72
CA PHE A 192 17.62 10.03 19.52
C PHE A 192 17.56 11.52 19.15
N GLU A 193 17.08 12.36 20.07
CA GLU A 193 16.93 13.80 19.86
C GLU A 193 18.28 14.49 19.60
N THR A 194 19.33 14.08 20.33
CA THR A 194 20.69 14.61 20.15
C THR A 194 21.29 14.19 18.81
N ASN A 195 20.94 12.99 18.31
CA ASN A 195 21.37 12.56 16.98
C ASN A 195 20.67 13.38 15.89
N ILE A 196 19.34 13.35 15.84
CA ILE A 196 18.59 13.91 14.71
C ILE A 196 18.74 15.44 14.63
N ARG A 197 18.65 16.17 15.76
CA ARG A 197 18.76 17.64 15.80
C ARG A 197 20.21 18.12 15.74
N MET A 198 21.06 17.66 16.66
CA MET A 198 22.39 18.24 16.84
C MET A 198 23.43 17.65 15.89
N ILE A 199 23.50 16.32 15.77
CA ILE A 199 24.43 15.70 14.80
C ILE A 199 23.92 15.95 13.37
N GLY A 200 22.61 15.84 13.12
CA GLY A 200 21.99 16.24 11.85
C GLY A 200 22.29 17.69 11.47
N GLY A 201 21.96 18.66 12.32
CA GLY A 201 22.20 20.08 12.07
C GLY A 201 23.67 20.46 11.88
N LEU A 202 24.59 19.89 12.69
CA LEU A 202 26.04 20.12 12.54
C LEU A 202 26.59 19.54 11.23
N LEU A 203 26.14 18.35 10.81
CA LEU A 203 26.55 17.74 9.55
C LEU A 203 25.98 18.51 8.35
N SER A 204 24.68 18.86 8.39
CA SER A 204 23.99 19.66 7.38
C SER A 204 24.68 21.02 7.21
N GLY A 205 24.94 21.73 8.32
CA GLY A 205 25.70 22.98 8.34
C GLY A 205 27.13 22.84 7.83
N HIS A 206 27.84 21.74 8.13
CA HIS A 206 29.17 21.46 7.58
C HIS A 206 29.14 21.28 6.05
N ILE A 207 28.23 20.45 5.55
CA ILE A 207 28.05 20.16 4.12
C ILE A 207 27.71 21.44 3.36
N LEU A 208 26.82 22.27 3.90
CA LEU A 208 26.38 23.50 3.26
C LEU A 208 27.45 24.61 3.34
N ALA A 209 28.24 24.68 4.41
CA ALA A 209 29.42 25.55 4.46
C ALA A 209 30.43 25.18 3.37
N GLU A 210 30.73 23.88 3.18
CA GLU A 210 31.57 23.44 2.06
C GLU A 210 30.94 23.71 0.69
N TYR A 211 29.61 23.58 0.54
CA TYR A 211 28.91 23.85 -0.71
C TYR A 211 28.99 25.34 -1.09
N VAL A 212 28.67 26.22 -0.14
CA VAL A 212 28.75 27.68 -0.30
C VAL A 212 30.18 28.13 -0.60
N GLN A 213 31.17 27.57 0.10
CA GLN A 213 32.59 27.84 -0.15
C GLN A 213 33.02 27.46 -1.58
N LYS A 214 32.47 26.37 -2.14
CA LYS A 214 32.79 25.90 -3.51
C LYS A 214 32.03 26.64 -4.62
N GLN A 215 30.83 27.18 -4.33
CA GLN A 215 29.98 27.84 -5.34
C GLN A 215 30.12 29.38 -5.33
N ALA A 216 30.34 29.99 -4.17
CA ALA A 216 30.25 31.44 -3.97
C ALA A 216 31.54 32.12 -3.46
N ASP A 217 32.60 31.36 -3.13
CA ASP A 217 33.86 31.85 -2.54
C ASP A 217 33.67 32.63 -1.20
N VAL A 218 32.58 32.33 -0.49
CA VAL A 218 32.27 32.84 0.86
C VAL A 218 32.73 31.81 1.91
N MET A 219 32.83 32.19 3.19
CA MET A 219 33.29 31.29 4.28
C MET A 219 34.69 30.66 4.05
N THR A 220 35.59 31.30 3.30
CA THR A 220 36.96 30.80 3.01
C THR A 220 37.84 30.60 4.26
N TRP A 221 37.41 31.08 5.43
CA TRP A 221 38.04 30.83 6.73
C TRP A 221 37.70 29.45 7.33
N TYR A 222 36.59 28.83 6.93
CA TYR A 222 36.04 27.59 7.49
C TYR A 222 36.88 26.36 7.11
N ARG A 223 37.04 25.42 8.07
CA ARG A 223 37.95 24.26 7.97
C ARG A 223 37.34 22.95 8.45
N GLY A 224 36.01 22.86 8.54
CA GLY A 224 35.31 21.66 9.02
C GLY A 224 35.07 21.63 10.53
N GLU A 225 35.09 22.78 11.21
CA GLU A 225 34.92 22.87 12.67
C GLU A 225 33.62 22.19 13.15
N LEU A 226 32.52 22.33 12.39
CA LEU A 226 31.24 21.68 12.71
C LEU A 226 31.29 20.14 12.57
N LEU A 227 32.13 19.59 11.70
CA LEU A 227 32.32 18.14 11.55
C LEU A 227 33.06 17.56 12.77
N GLU A 228 34.11 18.23 13.25
CA GLU A 228 34.79 17.82 14.48
C GLU A 228 33.91 18.01 15.72
N MET A 229 33.02 19.00 15.74
CA MET A 229 31.97 19.13 16.76
C MET A 229 30.95 17.97 16.71
N ALA A 230 30.46 17.61 15.52
CA ALA A 230 29.58 16.46 15.32
C ALA A 230 30.25 15.13 15.74
N LYS A 231 31.56 15.02 15.52
CA LYS A 231 32.39 13.87 15.90
C LYS A 231 32.59 13.75 17.41
N ASP A 232 32.90 14.83 18.15
CA ASP A 232 32.93 14.82 19.62
C ASP A 232 31.57 14.40 20.20
N LEU A 233 30.48 14.96 19.67
CA LEU A 233 29.13 14.60 20.10
C LEU A 233 28.79 13.13 19.78
N GLY A 234 29.15 12.63 18.60
CA GLY A 234 29.03 11.21 18.24
C GLY A 234 29.79 10.29 19.21
N TYR A 235 31.03 10.62 19.58
CA TYR A 235 31.79 9.87 20.58
C TYR A 235 31.14 9.88 21.97
N ARG A 236 30.42 10.96 22.34
CA ARG A 236 29.63 11.02 23.60
C ARG A 236 28.36 10.17 23.56
N LEU A 237 27.79 9.93 22.38
CA LEU A 237 26.63 9.03 22.20
C LEU A 237 27.01 7.54 22.15
N LEU A 238 28.20 7.18 21.61
CA LEU A 238 28.65 5.79 21.48
C LEU A 238 28.53 4.90 22.75
N PRO A 239 28.76 5.39 23.99
CA PRO A 239 28.52 4.61 25.21
C PRO A 239 27.11 4.04 25.35
N ALA A 240 26.09 4.65 24.75
CA ALA A 240 24.71 4.15 24.77
C ALA A 240 24.54 2.84 23.98
N PHE A 241 25.39 2.58 22.97
CA PHE A 241 25.40 1.36 22.15
C PHE A 241 26.14 0.18 22.81
N ASN A 242 26.52 0.30 24.08
CA ASN A 242 27.20 -0.77 24.83
C ASN A 242 26.19 -1.70 25.52
N THR A 243 25.27 -2.27 24.74
CA THR A 243 24.18 -3.13 25.22
C THR A 243 24.34 -4.56 24.70
N SER A 244 23.63 -5.50 25.30
CA SER A 244 23.70 -6.93 24.94
C SER A 244 23.19 -7.23 23.53
N THR A 245 22.42 -6.32 22.93
CA THR A 245 21.81 -6.46 21.60
C THR A 245 22.46 -5.55 20.55
N GLY A 246 23.30 -4.60 20.97
CA GLY A 246 23.83 -3.52 20.11
C GLY A 246 22.88 -2.34 19.92
N ILE A 247 21.61 -2.46 20.33
CA ILE A 247 20.60 -1.38 20.29
C ILE A 247 20.90 -0.34 21.38
N PRO A 248 20.91 0.96 21.09
CA PRO A 248 21.26 1.97 22.09
C PRO A 248 20.22 2.14 23.20
N HIS A 249 20.70 2.44 24.41
CA HIS A 249 19.86 3.04 25.46
C HIS A 249 19.26 4.37 24.98
N ALA A 250 18.01 4.68 25.35
CA ALA A 250 17.36 5.94 24.94
C ALA A 250 18.04 7.22 25.47
N ARG A 251 18.86 7.12 26.53
CA ARG A 251 19.45 8.25 27.27
C ARG A 251 20.91 8.02 27.59
N VAL A 252 21.73 9.08 27.55
CA VAL A 252 23.17 9.07 27.88
C VAL A 252 23.57 10.38 28.57
N ASN A 253 24.56 10.36 29.46
CA ASN A 253 25.13 11.60 30.00
C ASN A 253 26.31 12.07 29.14
N LEU A 254 26.32 13.34 28.71
CA LEU A 254 27.32 13.87 27.76
C LEU A 254 28.76 13.92 28.32
N LYS A 255 28.94 13.96 29.64
CA LYS A 255 30.25 14.02 30.32
C LYS A 255 30.70 12.68 30.90
N HIS A 256 29.76 11.82 31.29
CA HIS A 256 30.01 10.61 32.07
C HIS A 256 29.49 9.32 31.42
N GLY A 257 28.79 9.42 30.28
CA GLY A 257 28.21 8.30 29.56
C GLY A 257 27.23 7.51 30.42
N MET A 258 27.25 6.18 30.28
CA MET A 258 26.38 5.27 31.03
C MET A 258 26.81 5.02 32.50
N LYS A 259 27.79 5.76 33.03
CA LYS A 259 28.34 5.51 34.39
C LYS A 259 27.46 6.04 35.52
N VAL A 260 26.57 7.01 35.21
CA VAL A 260 25.69 7.71 36.15
C VAL A 260 24.62 6.77 36.73
N GLU A 261 24.38 6.85 38.05
CA GLU A 261 23.48 5.93 38.77
C GLU A 261 22.06 5.88 38.15
N ALA A 262 21.50 7.04 37.80
CA ALA A 262 20.17 7.17 37.19
C ALA A 262 20.02 6.39 35.88
N LEU A 263 21.11 6.13 35.14
CA LEU A 263 21.09 5.40 33.88
C LEU A 263 21.27 3.88 34.06
N ARG A 264 21.79 3.39 35.20
CA ARG A 264 22.07 1.95 35.42
C ARG A 264 20.82 1.06 35.41
N HIS A 265 19.66 1.65 35.71
CA HIS A 265 18.38 0.96 35.67
C HIS A 265 17.58 1.22 34.37
N SER A 266 18.06 2.11 33.50
CA SER A 266 17.43 2.39 32.21
C SER A 266 17.68 1.23 31.24
N ARG A 267 16.64 0.46 30.91
CA ARG A 267 16.72 -0.71 30.02
C ARG A 267 15.78 -0.63 28.82
N GLU A 268 15.02 0.45 28.71
CA GLU A 268 13.95 0.60 27.72
C GLU A 268 14.37 1.61 26.65
N THR A 269 13.95 1.38 25.41
CA THR A 269 14.06 2.33 24.31
C THR A 269 12.88 2.17 23.36
N CYS A 270 12.56 3.21 22.57
CA CYS A 270 11.53 3.11 21.53
C CYS A 270 12.10 2.65 20.19
N THR A 271 11.25 2.19 19.28
CA THR A 271 11.71 1.63 17.98
C THR A 271 12.29 2.71 17.08
N ALA A 272 11.66 3.88 17.01
CA ALA A 272 12.24 5.08 16.39
C ALA A 272 13.59 5.45 17.06
N CYS A 273 13.59 5.55 18.39
CA CYS A 273 14.76 5.89 19.22
C CYS A 273 15.99 4.99 18.96
N ALA A 274 15.78 3.78 18.46
CA ALA A 274 16.80 2.78 18.16
C ALA A 274 17.18 2.68 16.67
N GLY A 275 16.26 3.01 15.76
CA GLY A 275 16.46 2.89 14.31
C GLY A 275 16.84 4.19 13.61
N THR A 276 16.37 5.31 14.13
CA THR A 276 16.46 6.66 13.53
C THR A 276 17.80 7.33 13.88
N ILE A 277 18.89 6.64 13.51
CA ILE A 277 20.28 7.07 13.74
C ILE A 277 21.17 6.84 12.49
N LEU A 278 20.74 5.97 11.57
CA LEU A 278 21.60 5.48 10.48
C LEU A 278 22.02 6.56 9.48
N LEU A 279 21.18 7.55 9.17
CA LEU A 279 21.53 8.59 8.19
C LEU A 279 22.69 9.47 8.70
N GLU A 280 22.59 9.96 9.94
CA GLU A 280 23.57 10.85 10.56
C GLU A 280 24.87 10.10 10.87
N PHE A 281 24.78 8.87 11.40
CA PHE A 281 25.96 8.08 11.73
C PHE A 281 26.69 7.58 10.46
N ALA A 282 25.98 7.31 9.35
CA ALA A 282 26.61 7.04 8.06
C ALA A 282 27.26 8.30 7.46
N ALA A 283 26.58 9.45 7.48
CA ALA A 283 27.14 10.71 7.03
C ALA A 283 28.40 11.10 7.84
N LEU A 284 28.34 11.04 9.17
CA LEU A 284 29.47 11.28 10.07
C LEU A 284 30.66 10.35 9.77
N SER A 285 30.42 9.06 9.53
CA SER A 285 31.49 8.10 9.22
C SER A 285 32.14 8.36 7.87
N ARG A 286 31.34 8.70 6.86
CA ARG A 286 31.82 8.94 5.48
C ARG A 286 32.52 10.28 5.32
N LEU A 287 32.16 11.27 6.13
CA LEU A 287 32.81 12.60 6.16
C LEU A 287 34.06 12.62 7.05
N SER A 288 34.02 12.00 8.24
CA SER A 288 35.17 11.98 9.17
C SER A 288 36.18 10.85 8.92
N GLY A 289 35.81 9.84 8.13
CA GLY A 289 36.61 8.63 7.89
C GLY A 289 36.56 7.58 9.00
N GLU A 290 35.81 7.81 10.08
CA GLU A 290 35.71 6.93 11.25
C GLU A 290 34.52 5.95 11.11
N PRO A 291 34.72 4.66 10.72
CA PRO A 291 33.62 3.74 10.40
C PRO A 291 32.80 3.28 11.62
N ILE A 292 33.18 3.66 12.84
CA ILE A 292 32.59 3.18 14.08
C ILE A 292 31.11 3.57 14.24
N PHE A 293 30.70 4.73 13.72
CA PHE A 293 29.33 5.21 13.86
C PHE A 293 28.38 4.43 12.92
N GLU A 294 28.71 4.35 11.62
CA GLU A 294 27.95 3.63 10.60
C GLU A 294 27.81 2.13 10.95
N VAL A 295 28.91 1.49 11.39
CA VAL A 295 28.89 0.09 11.86
C VAL A 295 27.96 -0.11 13.06
N LYS A 296 27.92 0.84 14.01
CA LYS A 296 27.03 0.75 15.18
C LYS A 296 25.55 0.96 14.82
N ALA A 297 25.25 1.89 13.91
CA ALA A 297 23.88 2.12 13.46
C ALA A 297 23.34 0.96 12.60
N HIS A 298 24.16 0.40 11.70
CA HIS A 298 23.82 -0.85 10.99
C HIS A 298 23.49 -1.98 11.96
N ALA A 299 24.32 -2.21 12.98
CA ALA A 299 24.12 -3.28 13.96
C ALA A 299 22.82 -3.11 14.76
N ALA A 300 22.45 -1.88 15.16
CA ALA A 300 21.18 -1.61 15.82
C ALA A 300 19.97 -1.91 14.91
N MET A 301 20.03 -1.50 13.65
CA MET A 301 19.00 -1.81 12.65
C MET A 301 18.88 -3.31 12.32
N ASP A 302 20.00 -4.03 12.30
CA ASP A 302 20.02 -5.48 12.12
C ASP A 302 19.45 -6.23 13.33
N ALA A 303 19.69 -5.74 14.54
CA ALA A 303 19.10 -6.26 15.77
C ALA A 303 17.57 -6.04 15.80
N LEU A 304 17.10 -4.82 15.49
CA LEU A 304 15.67 -4.50 15.36
C LEU A 304 14.98 -5.41 14.34
N TRP A 305 15.55 -5.56 13.15
CA TRP A 305 15.02 -6.42 12.09
C TRP A 305 14.90 -7.89 12.53
N LYS A 306 15.83 -8.38 13.36
CA LYS A 306 15.81 -9.76 13.91
C LYS A 306 14.75 -9.94 15.01
N MET A 307 14.29 -8.87 15.67
CA MET A 307 13.28 -8.87 16.75
C MET A 307 11.82 -8.79 16.27
N ARG A 308 11.55 -8.47 15.00
CA ARG A 308 10.19 -8.34 14.45
C ARG A 308 9.34 -9.62 14.56
N HIS A 309 8.02 -9.48 14.65
CA HIS A 309 7.13 -10.63 14.75
C HIS A 309 6.96 -11.35 13.40
N ARG A 310 7.69 -12.45 13.19
CA ARG A 310 7.85 -13.16 11.91
C ARG A 310 6.56 -13.54 11.14
N SER A 311 5.41 -13.65 11.80
CA SER A 311 4.14 -14.03 11.16
C SER A 311 3.28 -12.85 10.70
N SER A 312 3.54 -11.64 11.21
CA SER A 312 2.85 -10.40 10.82
C SER A 312 3.78 -9.36 10.21
N GLU A 313 5.10 -9.52 10.40
CA GLU A 313 6.16 -8.58 10.02
C GLU A 313 6.04 -7.21 10.73
N LEU A 314 5.31 -7.16 11.85
CA LEU A 314 5.14 -5.96 12.68
C LEU A 314 6.16 -5.89 13.82
N MET A 315 6.43 -4.67 14.26
CA MET A 315 7.33 -4.29 15.37
C MET A 315 6.51 -3.78 16.56
N GLY A 316 7.10 -3.69 17.75
CA GLY A 316 6.48 -2.97 18.87
C GLY A 316 6.90 -1.50 18.90
N THR A 317 6.35 -0.70 19.81
CA THR A 317 6.80 0.69 20.04
C THR A 317 7.94 0.81 21.05
N VAL A 318 8.05 -0.11 22.03
CA VAL A 318 9.07 -0.05 23.10
C VAL A 318 9.62 -1.45 23.41
N LEU A 319 10.95 -1.56 23.51
CA LEU A 319 11.69 -2.79 23.72
C LEU A 319 12.75 -2.68 24.82
N ASN A 320 13.21 -3.84 25.32
CA ASN A 320 14.32 -3.95 26.26
C ASN A 320 15.67 -4.09 25.54
N VAL A 321 16.62 -3.17 25.79
CA VAL A 321 17.92 -3.14 25.07
C VAL A 321 18.87 -4.29 25.44
N HIS A 322 18.62 -5.03 26.53
CA HIS A 322 19.46 -6.14 26.96
C HIS A 322 18.88 -7.53 26.64
N SER A 323 17.55 -7.69 26.63
CA SER A 323 16.92 -8.98 26.29
C SER A 323 16.31 -9.03 24.88
N GLY A 324 16.05 -7.88 24.26
CA GLY A 324 15.30 -7.79 23.00
C GLY A 324 13.79 -8.01 23.16
N ASP A 325 13.28 -8.10 24.39
CA ASP A 325 11.85 -8.30 24.63
C ASP A 325 11.02 -7.04 24.32
N TRP A 326 9.93 -7.22 23.60
CA TRP A 326 8.93 -6.18 23.38
C TRP A 326 8.11 -5.91 24.66
N ILE A 327 8.30 -4.72 25.21
CA ILE A 327 7.63 -4.21 26.41
C ILE A 327 6.26 -3.67 26.01
N ARG A 328 6.21 -2.76 25.02
CA ARG A 328 4.97 -2.33 24.38
C ARG A 328 4.84 -3.00 23.01
N ARG A 329 3.77 -3.79 22.87
CA ARG A 329 3.49 -4.69 21.72
C ARG A 329 2.37 -4.16 20.82
N GLU A 330 2.02 -2.90 21.00
CA GLU A 330 1.28 -2.08 20.04
C GLU A 330 2.19 -1.75 18.85
N SER A 331 1.61 -1.74 17.66
CA SER A 331 2.27 -1.50 16.38
C SER A 331 1.41 -0.52 15.60
N GLY A 332 2.02 0.58 15.18
CA GLY A 332 1.37 1.64 14.41
C GLY A 332 2.28 2.15 13.31
N VAL A 333 1.97 3.36 12.85
CA VAL A 333 2.87 4.23 12.08
C VAL A 333 3.26 5.49 12.86
N GLY A 334 2.58 5.80 13.97
CA GLY A 334 2.79 7.00 14.75
C GLY A 334 3.83 6.85 15.86
N ALA A 335 3.59 7.54 16.97
CA ALA A 335 4.58 7.90 17.99
C ALA A 335 5.46 6.74 18.51
N GLY A 336 6.76 6.88 18.32
CA GLY A 336 7.81 5.96 18.81
C GLY A 336 8.14 4.82 17.86
N ILE A 337 7.62 4.83 16.64
CA ILE A 337 7.96 3.87 15.58
C ILE A 337 8.02 4.49 14.18
N ASP A 338 7.17 5.47 13.88
CA ASP A 338 7.31 6.49 12.82
C ASP A 338 8.58 6.41 11.94
N SER A 339 9.63 7.09 12.38
CA SER A 339 10.88 7.37 11.68
C SER A 339 11.80 6.15 11.51
N TYR A 340 11.55 5.02 12.20
CA TYR A 340 12.22 3.75 11.87
C TYR A 340 11.83 3.30 10.46
N TYR A 341 10.55 3.38 10.08
CA TYR A 341 10.13 3.01 8.72
C TYR A 341 10.66 3.98 7.67
N GLU A 342 10.72 5.27 8.02
CA GLU A 342 11.32 6.32 7.21
C GLU A 342 12.79 6.03 6.92
N TYR A 343 13.59 5.72 7.96
CA TYR A 343 15.02 5.46 7.82
C TYR A 343 15.30 4.16 7.06
N LEU A 344 14.38 3.19 7.03
CA LEU A 344 14.50 2.04 6.12
C LEU A 344 14.40 2.47 4.63
N LEU A 345 13.54 3.42 4.26
CA LEU A 345 13.49 3.89 2.88
C LEU A 345 14.61 4.89 2.59
N LYS A 346 14.79 5.90 3.45
CA LYS A 346 15.79 6.96 3.28
C LYS A 346 17.23 6.42 3.30
N SER A 347 17.53 5.38 4.08
CA SER A 347 18.88 4.76 4.06
C SER A 347 19.14 3.96 2.78
N TYR A 348 18.12 3.37 2.15
CA TYR A 348 18.29 2.79 0.81
C TYR A 348 18.61 3.88 -0.22
N ILE A 349 17.89 5.01 -0.19
CA ILE A 349 18.09 6.12 -1.12
C ILE A 349 19.48 6.76 -0.93
N LEU A 350 19.92 6.99 0.31
CA LEU A 350 21.21 7.63 0.60
C LEU A 350 22.43 6.70 0.44
N LEU A 351 22.31 5.43 0.86
CA LEU A 351 23.45 4.50 0.95
C LEU A 351 23.51 3.48 -0.19
N GLY A 352 22.43 3.33 -0.97
CA GLY A 352 22.32 2.35 -2.07
C GLY A 352 22.10 0.90 -1.64
N ASP A 353 21.83 0.65 -0.35
CA ASP A 353 21.80 -0.69 0.23
C ASP A 353 20.40 -1.34 0.15
N GLU A 354 20.23 -2.26 -0.82
CA GLU A 354 19.00 -3.01 -1.08
C GLU A 354 18.41 -3.72 0.16
N ARG A 355 19.24 -4.05 1.17
CA ARG A 355 18.76 -4.66 2.43
C ARG A 355 17.70 -3.79 3.09
N TYR A 356 17.86 -2.46 3.05
CA TYR A 356 16.92 -1.53 3.67
C TYR A 356 15.62 -1.38 2.87
N LEU A 357 15.68 -1.39 1.54
CA LEU A 357 14.49 -1.45 0.68
C LEU A 357 13.68 -2.73 0.90
N ALA A 358 14.35 -3.88 1.02
CA ALA A 358 13.68 -5.16 1.30
C ALA A 358 12.96 -5.14 2.67
N ARG A 359 13.58 -4.55 3.70
CA ARG A 359 13.00 -4.36 5.03
C ARG A 359 11.83 -3.39 5.02
N PHE A 360 11.98 -2.22 4.39
CA PHE A 360 10.92 -1.25 4.20
C PHE A 360 9.70 -1.88 3.53
N ASN A 361 9.90 -2.53 2.38
CA ASN A 361 8.82 -3.19 1.65
C ASN A 361 8.10 -4.25 2.49
N ARG A 362 8.83 -5.04 3.29
CA ARG A 362 8.22 -6.06 4.16
C ARG A 362 7.32 -5.44 5.23
N HIS A 363 7.76 -4.36 5.87
CA HIS A 363 6.94 -3.63 6.84
C HIS A 363 5.78 -2.87 6.18
N TYR A 364 6.00 -2.23 5.03
CA TYR A 364 4.96 -1.49 4.28
C TYR A 364 3.78 -2.41 3.91
N HIS A 365 4.06 -3.60 3.36
CA HIS A 365 3.03 -4.60 3.06
C HIS A 365 2.28 -5.10 4.31
N ALA A 366 2.89 -5.09 5.49
CA ALA A 366 2.23 -5.44 6.74
C ALA A 366 1.33 -4.31 7.26
N ILE A 367 1.82 -3.06 7.21
CA ILE A 367 1.08 -1.86 7.62
C ILE A 367 -0.17 -1.70 6.74
N MET A 368 -0.01 -1.77 5.41
CA MET A 368 -1.12 -1.66 4.46
C MET A 368 -2.10 -2.85 4.52
N LYS A 369 -1.74 -3.96 5.16
CA LYS A 369 -2.59 -5.15 5.35
C LYS A 369 -3.34 -5.19 6.69
N TYR A 370 -2.75 -4.60 7.73
CA TYR A 370 -3.23 -4.78 9.12
C TYR A 370 -3.60 -3.46 9.82
N ILE A 371 -2.85 -2.38 9.57
CA ILE A 371 -3.00 -1.06 10.21
C ILE A 371 -3.86 -0.12 9.36
N SER A 372 -3.71 -0.16 8.03
CA SER A 372 -4.54 0.63 7.10
C SER A 372 -5.97 0.12 7.02
N GLN A 373 -6.92 1.03 7.18
CA GLN A 373 -8.37 0.80 7.08
C GLN A 373 -9.01 1.93 6.28
N GLY A 374 -8.72 1.95 4.98
CA GLY A 374 -8.97 3.11 4.12
C GLY A 374 -7.88 4.18 4.35
N PRO A 375 -8.24 5.47 4.46
CA PRO A 375 -7.28 6.54 4.76
C PRO A 375 -6.77 6.52 6.22
N MET A 376 -7.44 5.77 7.10
CA MET A 376 -7.09 5.69 8.51
C MET A 376 -5.96 4.66 8.74
N LEU A 377 -5.04 4.99 9.64
CA LEU A 377 -3.95 4.13 10.08
C LEU A 377 -4.09 3.92 11.59
N LEU A 378 -4.56 2.74 12.02
CA LEU A 378 -4.94 2.48 13.41
C LEU A 378 -4.08 1.39 14.06
N ASP A 379 -3.53 1.70 15.23
CA ASP A 379 -2.61 0.81 15.94
C ASP A 379 -3.22 -0.56 16.30
N VAL A 380 -2.45 -1.61 16.09
CA VAL A 380 -2.82 -3.02 16.35
C VAL A 380 -1.81 -3.73 17.24
N GLN A 381 -2.18 -4.87 17.81
CA GLN A 381 -1.22 -5.72 18.53
C GLN A 381 -0.31 -6.45 17.53
N MET A 382 1.01 -6.28 17.63
CA MET A 382 1.98 -6.88 16.67
C MET A 382 1.81 -8.40 16.49
N HIS A 383 1.43 -9.09 17.57
CA HIS A 383 1.25 -10.54 17.66
C HIS A 383 -0.20 -11.00 17.39
N ARG A 384 -1.16 -10.06 17.33
CA ARG A 384 -2.59 -10.26 17.05
C ARG A 384 -3.06 -9.10 16.16
N PRO A 385 -2.62 -9.01 14.90
CA PRO A 385 -2.75 -7.80 14.08
C PRO A 385 -4.18 -7.48 13.62
N HIS A 386 -5.16 -8.30 14.00
CA HIS A 386 -6.60 -8.00 13.84
C HIS A 386 -7.22 -7.35 15.10
N THR A 387 -6.47 -7.21 16.18
CA THR A 387 -6.89 -6.57 17.43
C THR A 387 -6.31 -5.17 17.51
N LYS A 388 -7.15 -4.15 17.36
CA LYS A 388 -6.79 -2.74 17.58
C LYS A 388 -6.34 -2.53 19.04
N THR A 389 -5.32 -1.71 19.26
CA THR A 389 -4.86 -1.29 20.60
C THR A 389 -5.41 0.07 21.01
N ARG A 390 -5.56 0.98 20.04
CA ARG A 390 -6.03 2.35 20.26
C ARG A 390 -7.25 2.65 19.38
N ASN A 391 -8.03 3.66 19.77
CA ASN A 391 -9.20 4.17 19.03
C ASN A 391 -8.97 5.59 18.46
N PHE A 392 -7.73 6.07 18.54
CA PHE A 392 -7.27 7.36 18.04
C PHE A 392 -6.02 7.19 17.17
N MET A 393 -5.74 8.25 16.43
CA MET A 393 -4.56 8.52 15.61
C MET A 393 -3.81 9.68 16.26
N ASP A 394 -2.48 9.66 16.26
CA ASP A 394 -1.66 10.82 16.65
C ASP A 394 -1.43 11.77 15.46
N ALA A 395 -0.97 12.99 15.73
CA ALA A 395 -0.61 13.94 14.67
C ALA A 395 0.65 13.52 13.90
N LEU A 396 1.59 12.83 14.56
CA LEU A 396 2.90 12.45 14.01
C LEU A 396 2.77 11.57 12.76
N LEU A 397 1.72 10.73 12.66
CA LEU A 397 1.47 9.93 11.46
C LEU A 397 1.35 10.74 10.16
N ALA A 398 1.21 12.07 10.24
CA ALA A 398 1.13 12.95 9.08
C ALA A 398 2.41 12.97 8.20
N PHE A 399 3.54 12.38 8.63
CA PHE A 399 4.70 12.11 7.76
C PHE A 399 4.45 10.99 6.72
N TRP A 400 3.51 10.08 7.02
CA TRP A 400 3.33 8.83 6.27
C TRP A 400 2.95 9.03 4.79
N PRO A 401 2.09 10.00 4.40
CA PRO A 401 1.87 10.34 3.00
C PRO A 401 3.14 10.75 2.26
N GLY A 402 4.04 11.54 2.88
CA GLY A 402 5.35 11.90 2.31
C GLY A 402 6.23 10.67 2.09
N LEU A 403 6.28 9.77 3.07
CA LEU A 403 6.98 8.49 2.93
C LEU A 403 6.37 7.58 1.84
N GLN A 404 5.05 7.64 1.64
CA GLN A 404 4.36 6.96 0.54
C GLN A 404 4.63 7.59 -0.83
N VAL A 405 4.80 8.91 -0.91
CA VAL A 405 5.27 9.58 -2.13
C VAL A 405 6.69 9.13 -2.48
N LEU A 406 7.60 9.10 -1.50
CA LEU A 406 8.98 8.65 -1.71
C LEU A 406 9.08 7.17 -2.13
N SER A 407 8.12 6.32 -1.75
CA SER A 407 8.04 4.93 -2.21
C SER A 407 7.32 4.75 -3.56
N GLY A 408 6.69 5.82 -4.08
CA GLY A 408 5.94 5.84 -5.34
C GLY A 408 4.45 5.45 -5.22
N ASP A 409 3.94 5.17 -4.03
CA ASP A 409 2.54 4.79 -3.80
C ASP A 409 1.64 6.02 -3.55
N LEU A 410 1.48 6.85 -4.59
CA LEU A 410 0.77 8.13 -4.50
C LEU A 410 -0.70 7.98 -4.07
N LYS A 411 -1.40 6.90 -4.43
CA LYS A 411 -2.86 6.82 -4.26
C LYS A 411 -3.28 6.78 -2.77
N PRO A 412 -2.70 5.93 -1.90
CA PRO A 412 -2.93 6.00 -0.46
C PRO A 412 -2.45 7.32 0.14
N ALA A 413 -1.32 7.88 -0.33
CA ALA A 413 -0.79 9.15 0.17
C ALA A 413 -1.82 10.29 0.04
N VAL A 414 -2.44 10.45 -1.14
CA VAL A 414 -3.53 11.41 -1.37
C VAL A 414 -4.71 11.16 -0.44
N GLN A 415 -5.09 9.88 -0.21
CA GLN A 415 -6.23 9.54 0.65
C GLN A 415 -6.01 9.87 2.12
N THR A 416 -4.82 9.57 2.66
CA THR A 416 -4.47 9.87 4.06
C THR A 416 -4.20 11.36 4.26
N HIS A 417 -3.56 12.05 3.30
CA HIS A 417 -3.38 13.51 3.34
C HIS A 417 -4.71 14.27 3.32
N GLU A 418 -5.65 13.87 2.45
CA GLU A 418 -6.98 14.47 2.39
C GLU A 418 -7.74 14.31 3.72
N MET A 419 -7.65 13.15 4.37
CA MET A 419 -8.20 12.92 5.71
C MET A 419 -7.59 13.87 6.75
N LEU A 420 -6.26 14.00 6.78
CA LEU A 420 -5.54 14.90 7.70
C LEU A 420 -5.89 16.37 7.43
N TYR A 421 -6.04 16.76 6.16
CA TYR A 421 -6.46 18.10 5.79
C TYR A 421 -7.89 18.38 6.25
N GLN A 422 -8.83 17.43 6.12
CA GLN A 422 -10.20 17.57 6.67
C GLN A 422 -10.20 17.75 8.19
N VAL A 423 -9.36 17.01 8.94
CA VAL A 423 -9.17 17.21 10.38
C VAL A 423 -8.67 18.63 10.68
N MET A 424 -7.67 19.11 9.95
CA MET A 424 -7.18 20.49 10.05
C MET A 424 -8.26 21.53 9.69
N GLN A 425 -9.12 21.24 8.70
CA GLN A 425 -10.21 22.13 8.31
C GLN A 425 -11.25 22.32 9.41
N MET A 426 -11.53 21.28 10.20
CA MET A 426 -12.51 21.31 11.29
C MET A 426 -11.96 21.97 12.56
N HIS A 427 -10.71 21.68 12.93
CA HIS A 427 -10.12 22.09 14.21
C HIS A 427 -9.10 23.23 14.10
N THR A 428 -8.99 23.88 12.93
CA THR A 428 -7.97 24.89 12.55
C THR A 428 -6.54 24.35 12.43
N PHE A 429 -6.13 23.46 13.33
CA PHE A 429 -4.89 22.68 13.29
C PHE A 429 -5.20 21.18 13.45
N ILE A 430 -4.24 20.32 13.12
CA ILE A 430 -4.34 18.90 13.48
C ILE A 430 -4.02 18.76 14.99
N PRO A 431 -4.95 18.24 15.82
CA PRO A 431 -4.70 18.00 17.23
C PRO A 431 -3.73 16.82 17.41
N GLU A 432 -2.90 16.87 18.45
CA GLU A 432 -1.85 15.88 18.79
C GLU A 432 -2.40 14.44 18.83
N ALA A 433 -3.68 14.26 19.15
CA ALA A 433 -4.42 13.05 18.79
C ALA A 433 -5.90 13.30 18.45
N PHE A 434 -6.45 12.54 17.51
CA PHE A 434 -7.86 12.55 17.08
C PHE A 434 -8.44 11.14 16.89
N THR A 435 -9.74 10.98 17.10
CA THR A 435 -10.45 9.70 16.90
C THR A 435 -10.82 9.47 15.42
N PHE A 436 -11.25 8.25 15.09
CA PHE A 436 -11.65 7.85 13.73
C PHE A 436 -12.88 8.61 13.17
N ASP A 437 -13.68 9.21 14.03
CA ASP A 437 -14.78 10.15 13.73
C ASP A 437 -14.32 11.63 13.80
N PHE A 438 -13.01 11.85 13.69
CA PHE A 438 -12.32 13.13 13.63
C PHE A 438 -12.55 14.05 14.85
N GLN A 439 -12.89 13.49 16.02
CA GLN A 439 -13.01 14.27 17.25
C GLN A 439 -11.66 14.41 17.95
N VAL A 440 -11.46 15.54 18.63
CA VAL A 440 -10.22 15.83 19.38
C VAL A 440 -10.08 14.86 20.57
N HIS A 441 -9.03 14.04 20.55
CA HIS A 441 -8.65 13.19 21.69
C HIS A 441 -7.71 13.95 22.64
N TRP A 442 -6.59 14.45 22.11
CA TRP A 442 -5.65 15.33 22.82
C TRP A 442 -5.55 16.66 22.06
N GLY A 443 -5.95 17.76 22.69
CA GLY A 443 -6.19 19.04 22.02
C GLY A 443 -4.93 19.85 21.70
N GLN A 444 -3.76 19.42 22.16
CA GLN A 444 -2.49 20.09 21.92
C GLN A 444 -2.19 20.20 20.42
N HIS A 445 -1.43 21.21 20.03
CA HIS A 445 -0.80 21.30 18.71
C HIS A 445 0.52 22.06 18.86
N HIS A 446 1.63 21.31 18.85
CA HIS A 446 2.98 21.83 19.11
C HIS A 446 3.65 22.44 17.87
N LEU A 447 2.89 23.05 16.95
CA LEU A 447 3.39 23.61 15.67
C LEU A 447 4.06 22.57 14.75
N ARG A 448 3.55 21.34 14.85
CA ARG A 448 3.95 20.08 14.22
C ARG A 448 4.18 20.18 12.68
N PRO A 449 5.35 19.76 12.15
CA PRO A 449 5.74 19.96 10.74
C PRO A 449 5.18 18.94 9.75
N GLU A 450 4.81 17.74 10.18
CA GLU A 450 4.76 16.53 9.34
C GLU A 450 3.65 16.60 8.28
N PHE A 451 2.56 17.32 8.58
CA PHE A 451 1.52 17.63 7.58
C PHE A 451 2.03 18.53 6.44
N ILE A 452 2.95 19.46 6.73
CA ILE A 452 3.56 20.34 5.72
C ILE A 452 4.63 19.58 4.94
N GLU A 453 5.44 18.73 5.58
CA GLU A 453 6.36 17.80 4.92
C GLU A 453 5.60 16.97 3.85
N SER A 454 4.53 16.28 4.25
CA SER A 454 3.69 15.52 3.33
C SER A 454 3.05 16.38 2.23
N THR A 455 2.62 17.61 2.56
CA THR A 455 2.08 18.56 1.56
C THR A 455 3.14 18.96 0.54
N TYR A 456 4.39 19.16 0.97
CA TYR A 456 5.54 19.46 0.11
C TYR A 456 5.84 18.28 -0.82
N PHE A 457 6.03 17.06 -0.30
CA PHE A 457 6.30 15.90 -1.15
C PHE A 457 5.16 15.61 -2.14
N LEU A 458 3.90 15.69 -1.71
CA LEU A 458 2.75 15.54 -2.61
C LEU A 458 2.72 16.62 -3.69
N TYR A 459 3.05 17.87 -3.39
CA TYR A 459 3.18 18.92 -4.40
C TYR A 459 4.32 18.62 -5.38
N ARG A 460 5.52 18.27 -4.91
CA ARG A 460 6.68 17.95 -5.77
C ARG A 460 6.38 16.80 -6.73
N ALA A 461 5.69 15.76 -6.28
CA ALA A 461 5.39 14.58 -7.10
C ALA A 461 4.20 14.72 -8.05
N THR A 462 3.27 15.65 -7.81
CA THR A 462 2.04 15.80 -8.60
C THR A 462 1.96 17.09 -9.42
N GLY A 463 2.61 18.16 -8.97
CA GLY A 463 2.43 19.52 -9.48
C GLY A 463 1.05 20.12 -9.17
N ASP A 464 0.19 19.47 -8.37
CA ASP A 464 -1.18 19.90 -8.15
C ASP A 464 -1.25 21.12 -7.21
N HIS A 465 -1.80 22.22 -7.70
CA HIS A 465 -2.01 23.46 -6.93
C HIS A 465 -2.97 23.27 -5.74
N TYR A 466 -3.69 22.15 -5.65
CA TYR A 466 -4.40 21.74 -4.44
C TYR A 466 -3.52 21.75 -3.19
N TYR A 467 -2.29 21.23 -3.28
CA TYR A 467 -1.36 21.18 -2.15
C TYR A 467 -0.84 22.57 -1.78
N LEU A 468 -0.66 23.47 -2.76
CA LEU A 468 -0.38 24.88 -2.49
C LEU A 468 -1.52 25.55 -1.72
N HIS A 469 -2.78 25.25 -2.05
CA HIS A 469 -3.95 25.77 -1.31
C HIS A 469 -4.06 25.17 0.10
N ALA A 470 -3.73 23.89 0.29
CA ALA A 470 -3.67 23.26 1.60
C ALA A 470 -2.59 23.89 2.50
N GLY A 471 -1.37 24.05 1.96
CA GLY A 471 -0.27 24.75 2.65
C GLY A 471 -0.60 26.21 2.94
N LYS A 472 -1.26 26.92 2.00
CA LYS A 472 -1.74 28.30 2.22
C LYS A 472 -2.70 28.38 3.40
N LYS A 473 -3.62 27.41 3.53
CA LYS A 473 -4.56 27.35 4.66
C LYS A 473 -3.83 27.13 5.99
N ALA A 474 -2.83 26.24 6.03
CA ALA A 474 -2.00 26.00 7.21
C ALA A 474 -1.13 27.22 7.59
N LEU A 475 -0.45 27.84 6.62
CA LEU A 475 0.35 29.07 6.79
C LEU A 475 -0.49 30.20 7.39
N LYS A 476 -1.71 30.42 6.86
CA LYS A 476 -2.64 31.43 7.39
C LYS A 476 -3.24 31.05 8.74
N ALA A 477 -3.33 29.75 9.08
CA ALA A 477 -3.70 29.32 10.43
C ALA A 477 -2.59 29.67 11.43
N LEU A 478 -1.33 29.35 11.14
CA LEU A 478 -0.17 29.67 11.98
C LEU A 478 -0.04 31.18 12.22
N GLN A 479 -0.06 32.00 11.15
CA GLN A 479 0.03 33.46 11.25
C GLN A 479 -1.10 34.10 12.06
N LYS A 480 -2.31 33.51 12.07
CA LYS A 480 -3.48 34.06 12.76
C LYS A 480 -3.65 33.55 14.19
N HIS A 481 -3.27 32.31 14.47
CA HIS A 481 -3.62 31.62 15.73
C HIS A 481 -2.42 31.14 16.56
N ALA A 482 -1.21 31.05 15.99
CA ALA A 482 0.00 30.68 16.73
C ALA A 482 1.00 31.84 16.91
N LYS A 483 0.93 32.88 16.06
CA LYS A 483 1.85 34.03 16.15
C LYS A 483 1.65 34.85 17.42
N VAL A 484 2.74 35.15 18.09
CA VAL A 484 2.81 36.00 19.31
C VAL A 484 3.94 37.03 19.14
N PRO A 485 4.11 38.03 20.04
CA PRO A 485 5.12 39.07 19.85
C PRO A 485 6.56 38.54 19.74
N CYS A 486 6.90 37.52 20.51
CA CYS A 486 8.23 36.90 20.54
C CYS A 486 8.19 35.50 19.88
N GLY A 487 7.96 35.43 18.57
CA GLY A 487 7.91 34.17 17.82
C GLY A 487 6.51 33.55 17.68
N TYR A 488 6.42 32.22 17.80
CA TYR A 488 5.15 31.46 17.70
C TYR A 488 5.00 30.55 18.91
N ALA A 489 3.79 30.51 19.47
CA ALA A 489 3.47 29.69 20.63
C ALA A 489 2.69 28.44 20.23
N ALA A 490 3.09 27.28 20.78
CA ALA A 490 2.30 26.07 20.72
C ALA A 490 0.87 26.29 21.26
N VAL A 491 -0.11 25.55 20.72
CA VAL A 491 -1.52 25.66 21.14
C VAL A 491 -1.81 24.52 22.12
N ASN A 492 -2.10 24.85 23.39
CA ASN A 492 -2.39 23.87 24.43
C ASN A 492 -3.71 23.10 24.18
N ASP A 493 -4.72 23.75 23.61
CA ASP A 493 -5.97 23.10 23.21
C ASP A 493 -6.62 23.84 22.03
N VAL A 494 -6.60 23.22 20.84
CA VAL A 494 -7.19 23.76 19.59
C VAL A 494 -8.66 24.13 19.70
N ARG A 495 -9.41 23.52 20.63
CA ARG A 495 -10.83 23.84 20.90
C ARG A 495 -11.01 25.18 21.61
N THR A 496 -9.95 25.68 22.24
CA THR A 496 -9.94 26.92 23.04
C THR A 496 -9.07 28.02 22.42
N GLY A 497 -8.10 27.67 21.57
CA GLY A 497 -7.09 28.57 21.06
C GLY A 497 -6.08 29.06 22.11
N LYS A 498 -6.06 28.49 23.31
CA LYS A 498 -5.12 28.89 24.37
C LYS A 498 -3.69 28.43 24.03
N HIS A 499 -2.73 29.35 24.14
CA HIS A 499 -1.30 29.07 23.97
C HIS A 499 -0.64 28.37 25.18
N GLU A 500 0.47 27.70 24.89
CA GLU A 500 1.51 27.22 25.82
C GLU A 500 2.79 28.05 25.61
N ASP A 501 3.59 28.26 26.66
CA ASP A 501 4.84 29.04 26.59
C ASP A 501 6.00 28.19 26.05
N ARG A 502 5.86 27.72 24.79
CA ARG A 502 6.73 26.75 24.13
C ARG A 502 6.86 27.04 22.64
N MET A 503 8.11 27.08 22.15
CA MET A 503 8.47 27.02 20.73
C MET A 503 9.66 26.06 20.56
N ASP A 504 9.38 24.83 20.10
CA ASP A 504 10.38 23.80 19.83
C ASP A 504 11.28 24.15 18.63
N SER A 505 12.45 23.51 18.52
CA SER A 505 13.44 23.85 17.49
C SER A 505 13.00 23.52 16.06
N TYR A 506 12.27 22.41 15.86
CA TYR A 506 11.69 21.99 14.56
C TYR A 506 10.76 23.03 13.92
N VAL A 507 10.25 24.00 14.69
CA VAL A 507 9.41 25.06 14.12
C VAL A 507 10.21 25.92 13.14
N LEU A 508 11.50 26.14 13.41
CA LEU A 508 12.41 26.83 12.50
C LEU A 508 12.97 25.88 11.43
N SER A 509 13.50 24.72 11.83
CA SER A 509 14.21 23.82 10.92
C SER A 509 13.32 22.98 10.02
N GLU A 510 12.05 22.76 10.38
CA GLU A 510 11.12 21.95 9.59
C GLU A 510 9.89 22.75 9.14
N THR A 511 9.07 23.24 10.07
CA THR A 511 7.74 23.78 9.75
C THR A 511 7.84 24.98 8.80
N PHE A 512 8.78 25.90 9.03
CA PHE A 512 9.00 27.03 8.13
C PHE A 512 9.86 26.68 6.90
N LYS A 513 10.81 25.73 7.02
CA LYS A 513 11.59 25.21 5.88
C LYS A 513 10.68 24.59 4.81
N TYR A 514 9.79 23.67 5.19
CA TYR A 514 8.85 23.03 4.25
C TYR A 514 7.78 24.01 3.72
N LEU A 515 7.31 24.99 4.51
CA LEU A 515 6.42 26.05 3.99
C LEU A 515 7.12 26.90 2.92
N PHE A 516 8.37 27.31 3.15
CA PHE A 516 9.14 28.09 2.18
C PHE A 516 9.42 27.27 0.91
N LEU A 517 9.83 26.01 1.04
CA LEU A 517 10.09 25.10 -0.08
C LEU A 517 8.84 24.74 -0.89
N LEU A 518 7.65 24.67 -0.27
CA LEU A 518 6.37 24.45 -0.95
C LEU A 518 6.03 25.61 -1.90
N PHE A 519 6.29 26.86 -1.49
CA PHE A 519 6.00 28.03 -2.30
C PHE A 519 7.17 28.47 -3.21
N SER A 520 8.39 28.03 -2.95
CA SER A 520 9.56 28.33 -3.81
C SER A 520 9.52 27.60 -5.14
N ASP A 521 9.95 28.25 -6.22
CA ASP A 521 10.30 27.57 -7.47
C ASP A 521 11.77 27.13 -7.45
N PRO A 522 12.15 25.99 -8.06
CA PRO A 522 13.54 25.49 -8.00
C PRO A 522 14.61 26.44 -8.56
N ALA A 523 14.20 27.42 -9.37
CA ALA A 523 15.10 28.46 -9.90
C ALA A 523 15.36 29.61 -8.91
N ASP A 524 14.60 29.71 -7.82
CA ASP A 524 14.79 30.70 -6.75
C ASP A 524 15.79 30.23 -5.68
N LEU A 525 16.15 28.94 -5.68
CA LEU A 525 16.94 28.30 -4.62
C LEU A 525 18.43 28.25 -4.96
N ILE A 526 19.29 28.54 -3.97
CA ILE A 526 20.75 28.37 -4.08
C ILE A 526 21.13 26.89 -4.16
N LEU A 527 20.30 26.01 -3.58
CA LEU A 527 20.50 24.57 -3.52
C LEU A 527 19.54 23.85 -4.48
N ASN A 528 20.07 22.96 -5.33
CA ASN A 528 19.24 21.97 -5.99
C ASN A 528 18.82 20.89 -4.98
N ILE A 529 17.64 21.04 -4.40
CA ILE A 529 17.11 20.16 -3.35
C ILE A 529 17.04 18.69 -3.78
N GLU A 530 16.89 18.41 -5.08
CA GLU A 530 16.84 17.04 -5.62
C GLU A 530 18.18 16.28 -5.52
N ASP A 531 19.30 16.98 -5.27
CA ASP A 531 20.62 16.36 -5.01
C ASP A 531 20.80 15.92 -3.54
N PHE A 532 19.81 16.17 -2.68
CA PHE A 532 19.83 15.91 -1.24
C PHE A 532 18.66 15.01 -0.80
N ILE A 533 18.80 14.42 0.39
CA ILE A 533 17.72 13.79 1.14
C ILE A 533 17.53 14.52 2.47
N PHE A 534 16.29 14.72 2.86
CA PHE A 534 15.90 15.24 4.17
C PHE A 534 15.99 14.13 5.22
N THR A 535 16.57 14.37 6.39
CA THR A 535 16.44 13.48 7.58
C THR A 535 15.00 13.52 8.14
N THR A 536 14.75 12.92 9.31
CA THR A 536 13.45 13.06 10.02
C THR A 536 13.23 14.45 10.63
N GLU A 537 14.29 15.26 10.75
CA GLU A 537 14.27 16.63 11.30
C GLU A 537 14.61 17.65 10.18
N ALA A 538 14.18 17.33 8.95
CA ALA A 538 14.40 18.08 7.72
C ALA A 538 15.86 18.51 7.38
N HIS A 539 16.90 17.86 7.92
CA HIS A 539 18.29 18.21 7.61
C HIS A 539 18.75 17.67 6.25
N LEU A 540 19.61 18.40 5.55
CA LEU A 540 20.02 18.10 4.18
C LEU A 540 21.30 17.26 4.11
N LEU A 541 21.17 15.99 3.71
CA LEU A 541 22.30 15.10 3.44
C LEU A 541 22.42 14.83 1.92
N PRO A 542 23.58 15.06 1.27
CA PRO A 542 23.68 14.98 -0.19
C PRO A 542 23.80 13.52 -0.63
N LEU A 543 23.13 13.18 -1.73
CA LEU A 543 23.09 11.81 -2.29
C LEU A 543 24.48 11.33 -2.75
N THR A 544 25.44 12.24 -2.93
CA THR A 544 26.85 11.92 -3.19
C THR A 544 27.53 11.15 -2.04
N LEU A 545 27.03 11.21 -0.80
CA LEU A 545 27.49 10.37 0.31
C LEU A 545 27.41 8.87 -0.02
N GLY A 546 26.44 8.45 -0.84
CA GLY A 546 26.33 7.07 -1.34
C GLY A 546 27.59 6.59 -2.05
N GLN A 547 28.25 7.47 -2.80
CA GLN A 547 29.43 7.15 -3.63
C GLN A 547 30.72 6.96 -2.81
N LEU A 548 30.82 7.61 -1.64
CA LEU A 548 32.02 7.57 -0.79
C LEU A 548 32.23 6.21 -0.08
N GLY A 549 31.16 5.41 0.10
CA GLY A 549 31.18 4.20 0.93
C GLY A 549 32.13 3.09 0.48
N ASN A 550 32.54 3.08 -0.79
CA ASN A 550 33.45 2.06 -1.35
C ASN A 550 34.85 2.02 -0.71
N HIS A 551 35.26 3.07 0.02
CA HIS A 551 36.55 3.13 0.68
C HIS A 551 36.51 2.88 2.19
N THR A 552 35.35 3.03 2.84
CA THR A 552 35.19 2.86 4.30
C THR A 552 34.55 1.52 4.68
N PHE A 553 33.60 1.00 3.90
CA PHE A 553 32.84 -0.21 4.27
C PHE A 553 33.37 -1.48 3.59
N THR A 554 34.50 -2.00 4.07
CA THR A 554 35.07 -3.31 3.64
C THR A 554 34.91 -4.41 4.70
N GLY A 555 34.08 -4.18 5.72
CA GLY A 555 34.30 -4.73 7.08
C GLY A 555 33.33 -5.76 7.65
N VAL A 556 32.25 -6.18 6.96
CA VAL A 556 31.41 -7.32 7.43
C VAL A 556 31.00 -8.20 6.24
N ARG A 557 31.50 -9.45 6.24
CA ARG A 557 30.98 -10.54 5.40
C ARG A 557 30.29 -11.57 6.30
N ASP A 558 29.04 -11.30 6.67
CA ASP A 558 28.18 -12.33 7.28
C ASP A 558 27.91 -13.43 6.23
N GLN A 559 28.44 -14.62 6.48
CA GLN A 559 28.37 -15.74 5.52
C GLN A 559 26.99 -16.42 5.49
N ASP A 560 26.14 -16.17 6.49
CA ASP A 560 24.85 -16.85 6.66
C ASP A 560 23.67 -16.21 5.91
N GLU A 561 23.72 -14.92 5.53
CA GLU A 561 22.60 -14.25 4.83
C GLU A 561 22.66 -14.36 3.29
N GLN A 562 23.77 -14.84 2.69
CA GLN A 562 23.89 -14.97 1.24
C GLN A 562 22.86 -15.94 0.61
N VAL A 563 22.32 -16.88 1.39
CA VAL A 563 21.31 -17.86 0.95
C VAL A 563 19.95 -17.20 0.65
N HIS A 564 19.66 -16.00 1.18
CA HIS A 564 18.42 -15.27 0.91
C HIS A 564 18.59 -13.99 0.07
N MET A 565 19.82 -13.47 -0.06
CA MET A 565 20.08 -12.26 -0.86
C MET A 565 19.98 -12.53 -2.38
N LEU A 566 20.35 -13.75 -2.81
CA LEU A 566 20.36 -14.15 -4.22
C LEU A 566 18.96 -14.25 -4.85
N ASP A 567 17.90 -14.47 -4.05
CA ASP A 567 16.51 -14.51 -4.54
C ASP A 567 15.99 -13.12 -4.96
N TYR A 568 16.57 -12.03 -4.46
CA TYR A 568 16.07 -10.66 -4.69
C TYR A 568 16.81 -9.89 -5.80
N MET A 569 18.11 -10.15 -6.01
CA MET A 569 18.94 -9.47 -7.02
C MET A 569 18.55 -9.72 -8.50
N ARG A 570 17.43 -10.37 -8.77
CA ARG A 570 16.93 -10.69 -10.13
C ARG A 570 15.64 -9.97 -10.53
N SER A 571 15.10 -9.10 -9.68
CA SER A 571 13.86 -8.35 -9.96
C SER A 571 14.09 -6.91 -10.43
N CYS A 572 14.78 -6.70 -11.56
CA CYS A 572 14.79 -5.39 -12.21
C CYS A 572 13.36 -5.01 -12.67
N PRO A 573 12.76 -3.90 -12.21
CA PRO A 573 11.42 -3.51 -12.63
C PRO A 573 11.41 -3.09 -14.10
N SER A 574 10.63 -3.77 -14.93
CA SER A 574 10.56 -3.43 -16.36
C SER A 574 9.90 -2.06 -16.55
N PRO A 575 10.55 -1.10 -17.26
CA PRO A 575 9.97 0.23 -17.51
C PRO A 575 8.68 0.16 -18.34
N ASN A 576 8.40 -0.98 -18.96
CA ASN A 576 7.13 -1.28 -19.63
C ASN A 576 5.92 -1.36 -18.69
N LYS A 577 6.09 -1.21 -17.37
CA LYS A 577 5.00 -1.18 -16.37
C LYS A 577 4.84 0.15 -15.62
N LEU A 578 5.84 1.04 -15.61
CA LEU A 578 5.85 2.21 -14.70
C LEU A 578 5.02 3.41 -15.18
N PHE A 579 4.78 3.57 -16.49
CA PHE A 579 4.04 4.72 -17.04
C PHE A 579 2.96 4.29 -18.03
N PRO A 580 1.83 5.02 -18.16
CA PRO A 580 0.85 4.79 -19.24
C PRO A 580 1.47 4.91 -20.64
N GLU A 581 0.93 4.19 -21.63
CA GLU A 581 1.50 4.21 -23.01
C GLU A 581 1.50 5.61 -23.64
N THR A 582 0.51 6.44 -23.29
CA THR A 582 0.40 7.85 -23.70
C THR A 582 1.63 8.67 -23.33
N VAL A 583 2.25 8.41 -22.17
CA VAL A 583 3.46 9.10 -21.68
C VAL A 583 4.71 8.58 -22.40
N ARG A 584 4.73 7.33 -22.84
CA ARG A 584 5.91 6.70 -23.46
C ARG A 584 6.13 7.08 -24.91
N ARG A 585 5.07 7.41 -25.67
CA ARG A 585 5.20 7.70 -27.11
C ARG A 585 6.09 8.93 -27.42
N PRO A 586 5.96 10.09 -26.74
CA PRO A 586 6.83 11.24 -26.99
C PRO A 586 8.29 11.01 -26.58
N LEU A 587 8.52 10.23 -25.51
CA LEU A 587 9.86 9.98 -24.96
C LEU A 587 10.64 8.89 -25.72
N ARG A 588 10.01 8.19 -26.65
CA ARG A 588 10.59 7.01 -27.31
C ARG A 588 11.85 7.32 -28.12
N ASP A 589 11.88 8.49 -28.76
CA ASP A 589 12.93 8.82 -29.73
C ASP A 589 14.21 9.34 -29.05
N LEU A 590 14.11 9.95 -27.85
CA LEU A 590 15.25 10.47 -27.08
C LEU A 590 16.20 9.38 -26.53
N VAL A 591 15.72 8.14 -26.35
CA VAL A 591 16.44 7.09 -25.58
C VAL A 591 17.03 6.00 -26.49
N THR A 592 17.03 6.20 -27.81
CA THR A 592 17.36 5.16 -28.80
C THR A 592 18.84 4.77 -28.91
N GLY A 593 19.76 5.46 -28.23
CA GLY A 593 21.21 5.37 -28.47
C GLY A 593 22.09 4.53 -27.52
N VAL A 594 21.65 4.22 -26.28
CA VAL A 594 22.62 3.99 -25.17
C VAL A 594 22.70 2.55 -24.64
N CYS A 595 21.69 1.68 -24.82
CA CYS A 595 21.64 0.35 -24.19
C CYS A 595 21.84 -0.84 -25.17
N PRO A 596 22.63 -1.88 -24.81
CA PRO A 596 22.79 -3.09 -25.62
C PRO A 596 21.49 -3.89 -25.81
N ARG A 597 21.27 -4.44 -27.00
CA ARG A 597 20.13 -5.32 -27.30
C ARG A 597 20.39 -6.75 -26.83
N ILE A 598 19.95 -7.10 -25.62
CA ILE A 598 19.79 -8.51 -25.22
C ILE A 598 18.59 -9.09 -25.97
N SER A 599 18.81 -10.15 -26.75
CA SER A 599 17.73 -10.85 -27.46
C SER A 599 16.97 -11.75 -26.49
N SER A 600 15.79 -11.32 -26.04
CA SER A 600 14.94 -12.13 -25.16
C SER A 600 14.34 -13.31 -25.92
N ALA A 601 14.94 -14.49 -25.76
CA ALA A 601 14.34 -15.76 -26.17
C ALA A 601 12.95 -15.90 -25.52
N LYS A 602 11.95 -16.29 -26.31
CA LYS A 602 10.54 -16.27 -25.90
C LYS A 602 10.27 -17.42 -24.92
N ARG A 603 10.03 -17.12 -23.63
CA ARG A 603 9.73 -18.11 -22.58
C ARG A 603 8.52 -18.97 -22.98
N LEU A 604 8.68 -20.29 -22.89
CA LEU A 604 7.60 -21.28 -22.99
C LEU A 604 6.67 -21.20 -21.78
N ARG A 605 5.36 -21.07 -22.01
CA ARG A 605 4.31 -21.11 -20.97
C ARG A 605 3.75 -22.52 -20.84
N ALA A 606 3.10 -22.84 -19.72
CA ALA A 606 2.39 -24.11 -19.56
C ALA A 606 1.25 -24.26 -20.59
N ALA A 607 0.51 -23.19 -20.89
CA ALA A 607 -0.56 -23.19 -21.89
C ALA A 607 -0.07 -23.40 -23.33
N ASP A 608 1.20 -23.05 -23.61
CA ASP A 608 1.85 -23.26 -24.91
C ASP A 608 2.57 -24.63 -24.98
N PHE A 609 2.56 -25.41 -23.89
CA PHE A 609 3.28 -26.68 -23.82
C PHE A 609 2.61 -27.76 -24.68
N GLN A 610 3.43 -28.52 -25.40
CA GLN A 610 3.00 -29.65 -26.21
C GLN A 610 3.92 -30.82 -25.91
N ALA A 611 3.40 -31.87 -25.27
CA ALA A 611 4.17 -33.08 -24.95
C ALA A 611 4.64 -33.87 -26.19
N SER A 612 4.14 -33.52 -27.38
CA SER A 612 4.57 -34.01 -28.69
C SER A 612 5.73 -33.21 -29.31
N ASN A 613 6.03 -32.01 -28.82
CA ASN A 613 7.04 -31.13 -29.38
C ASN A 613 8.40 -31.35 -28.70
N THR A 614 9.38 -31.86 -29.45
CA THR A 614 10.71 -32.23 -28.94
C THR A 614 11.51 -31.06 -28.37
N ASP A 615 11.32 -29.85 -28.87
CA ASP A 615 12.00 -28.66 -28.35
C ASP A 615 11.30 -28.12 -27.10
N HIS A 616 9.97 -28.28 -26.98
CA HIS A 616 9.25 -28.02 -25.72
C HIS A 616 9.68 -29.02 -24.64
N LEU A 617 9.81 -30.30 -24.98
CA LEU A 617 10.34 -31.34 -24.08
C LEU A 617 11.78 -31.04 -23.63
N ARG A 618 12.67 -30.65 -24.56
CA ARG A 618 14.04 -30.22 -24.24
C ARG A 618 14.03 -28.99 -23.33
N THR A 619 13.16 -28.01 -23.59
CA THR A 619 13.05 -26.80 -22.76
C THR A 619 12.58 -27.14 -21.35
N VAL A 620 11.59 -28.02 -21.19
CA VAL A 620 11.10 -28.49 -19.89
C VAL A 620 12.18 -29.27 -19.11
N TYR A 621 13.01 -30.06 -19.81
CA TYR A 621 14.17 -30.72 -19.20
C TYR A 621 15.28 -29.74 -18.81
N ASP A 622 15.64 -28.79 -19.68
CA ASP A 622 16.60 -27.71 -19.38
C ASP A 622 16.12 -26.85 -18.18
N MET A 623 14.80 -26.72 -18.00
CA MET A 623 14.14 -26.12 -16.83
C MET A 623 14.10 -27.01 -15.57
N GLY A 624 14.82 -28.14 -15.55
CA GLY A 624 14.95 -29.01 -14.37
C GLY A 624 13.69 -29.81 -14.01
N ILE A 625 12.70 -29.89 -14.90
CA ILE A 625 11.49 -30.69 -14.72
C ILE A 625 11.70 -32.05 -15.36
N THR A 626 11.65 -33.12 -14.55
CA THR A 626 11.62 -34.49 -15.06
C THR A 626 10.17 -34.99 -15.16
N MET A 627 9.84 -35.66 -16.26
CA MET A 627 8.52 -36.25 -16.47
C MET A 627 8.58 -37.76 -16.19
N VAL A 628 7.76 -38.23 -15.26
CA VAL A 628 7.63 -39.65 -14.91
C VAL A 628 6.26 -40.15 -15.39
N SER A 629 6.25 -41.13 -16.30
CA SER A 629 5.01 -41.81 -16.68
C SER A 629 4.64 -42.83 -15.61
N LEU A 630 3.42 -42.73 -15.08
CA LEU A 630 2.89 -43.62 -14.04
C LEU A 630 2.07 -44.79 -14.61
N GLY A 631 2.05 -44.96 -15.93
CA GLY A 631 1.08 -45.80 -16.62
C GLY A 631 -0.28 -45.10 -16.77
N GLU A 632 -1.26 -45.79 -17.39
CA GLU A 632 -2.63 -45.28 -17.63
C GLU A 632 -2.72 -43.90 -18.32
N GLY A 633 -1.67 -43.48 -19.04
CA GLY A 633 -1.59 -42.14 -19.64
C GLY A 633 -1.36 -40.99 -18.66
N LYS A 634 -1.10 -41.27 -17.38
CA LYS A 634 -0.83 -40.27 -16.33
C LYS A 634 0.65 -39.93 -16.31
N VAL A 635 0.97 -38.63 -16.38
CA VAL A 635 2.34 -38.10 -16.30
C VAL A 635 2.46 -37.26 -15.04
N GLN A 636 3.47 -37.57 -14.22
CA GLN A 636 3.85 -36.78 -13.06
C GLN A 636 5.05 -35.90 -13.42
N LEU A 637 4.94 -34.60 -13.15
CA LEU A 637 6.05 -33.66 -13.30
C LEU A 637 6.78 -33.49 -11.96
N LEU A 638 8.10 -33.59 -11.97
CA LEU A 638 8.97 -33.46 -10.80
C LEU A 638 10.06 -32.42 -11.07
N HIS A 639 9.89 -31.21 -10.56
CA HIS A 639 10.90 -30.16 -10.64
C HIS A 639 12.00 -30.35 -9.58
N ARG A 640 13.27 -30.20 -9.98
CA ARG A 640 14.42 -30.15 -9.07
C ARG A 640 15.41 -29.10 -9.56
N PHE A 641 15.69 -28.10 -8.73
CA PHE A 641 16.59 -26.99 -9.06
C PHE A 641 17.99 -27.44 -9.54
N HIS A 642 18.54 -28.54 -9.00
CA HIS A 642 19.84 -29.09 -9.41
C HIS A 642 19.82 -29.87 -10.74
N ASN A 643 18.65 -30.17 -11.30
CA ASN A 643 18.52 -30.78 -12.63
C ASN A 643 18.41 -29.72 -13.74
N ALA A 644 18.21 -28.44 -13.38
CA ALA A 644 18.12 -27.37 -14.36
C ALA A 644 19.49 -27.01 -14.92
N LYS A 645 19.51 -26.60 -16.18
CA LYS A 645 20.70 -26.20 -16.95
C LYS A 645 21.28 -24.86 -16.49
N SER A 646 20.44 -23.99 -15.93
CA SER A 646 20.82 -22.73 -15.30
C SER A 646 19.85 -22.37 -14.17
N PRO A 647 20.22 -21.46 -13.24
CA PRO A 647 19.30 -20.93 -12.24
C PRO A 647 18.06 -20.26 -12.86
N GLU A 648 18.22 -19.57 -14.00
CA GLU A 648 17.08 -18.95 -14.71
C GLU A 648 16.11 -20.00 -15.24
N ASP A 649 16.61 -21.14 -15.70
CA ASP A 649 15.77 -22.21 -16.20
C ASP A 649 15.08 -22.95 -15.04
N ALA A 650 15.69 -23.04 -13.86
CA ALA A 650 15.03 -23.51 -12.65
C ALA A 650 13.89 -22.57 -12.18
N GLU A 651 14.11 -21.25 -12.23
CA GLU A 651 13.05 -20.24 -11.97
C GLU A 651 11.90 -20.39 -12.97
N ARG A 652 12.23 -20.49 -14.27
CA ARG A 652 11.23 -20.71 -15.35
C ARG A 652 10.48 -22.03 -15.15
N GLY A 653 11.16 -23.08 -14.69
CA GLY A 653 10.60 -24.39 -14.37
C GLY A 653 9.63 -24.35 -13.20
N LEU A 654 9.95 -23.62 -12.13
CA LEU A 654 9.05 -23.42 -10.99
C LEU A 654 7.76 -22.69 -11.41
N ILE A 655 7.86 -21.62 -12.19
CA ILE A 655 6.69 -20.87 -12.67
C ILE A 655 5.89 -21.73 -13.68
N PHE A 656 6.55 -22.49 -14.55
CA PHE A 656 5.88 -23.44 -15.45
C PHE A 656 5.10 -24.52 -14.68
N MET A 657 5.67 -25.04 -13.58
CA MET A 657 4.96 -25.98 -12.69
C MET A 657 3.75 -25.33 -12.02
N GLN A 658 3.85 -24.07 -11.58
CA GLN A 658 2.71 -23.34 -11.02
C GLN A 658 1.62 -23.12 -12.07
N GLU A 659 1.96 -22.65 -13.27
CA GLU A 659 1.02 -22.49 -14.38
C GLU A 659 0.34 -23.83 -14.76
N MET A 660 1.05 -24.96 -14.72
CA MET A 660 0.48 -26.30 -14.92
C MET A 660 -0.50 -26.71 -13.81
N VAL A 661 -0.23 -26.35 -12.55
CA VAL A 661 -1.14 -26.60 -11.42
C VAL A 661 -2.37 -25.70 -11.49
N GLU A 662 -2.22 -24.43 -11.87
CA GLU A 662 -3.33 -23.50 -12.08
C GLU A 662 -4.22 -23.98 -13.23
N LEU A 663 -3.66 -24.40 -14.37
CA LEU A 663 -4.40 -25.03 -15.47
C LEU A 663 -5.09 -26.34 -15.05
N SER A 664 -4.45 -27.15 -14.20
CA SER A 664 -5.08 -28.36 -13.66
C SER A 664 -6.28 -28.06 -12.75
N ASN A 665 -6.32 -26.89 -12.11
CA ASN A 665 -7.40 -26.46 -11.23
C ASN A 665 -8.48 -25.64 -11.98
N SER A 666 -8.13 -24.97 -13.08
CA SER A 666 -9.01 -24.04 -13.80
C SER A 666 -9.88 -24.69 -14.89
N ASN A 667 -9.90 -26.02 -15.01
CA ASN A 667 -10.66 -26.75 -16.05
C ASN A 667 -12.19 -26.72 -15.90
N SER A 668 -12.73 -25.78 -15.11
CA SER A 668 -14.15 -25.42 -15.16
C SER A 668 -14.46 -24.68 -16.46
N ILE A 669 -14.77 -25.42 -17.53
CA ILE A 669 -15.37 -24.84 -18.75
C ILE A 669 -16.59 -24.01 -18.33
N PRO A 670 -16.65 -22.70 -18.64
CA PRO A 670 -17.89 -21.94 -18.47
C PRO A 670 -18.95 -22.49 -19.43
N ASN A 671 -20.17 -22.71 -18.94
CA ASN A 671 -21.28 -23.36 -19.67
C ASN A 671 -21.63 -22.74 -21.04
N THR A 672 -21.05 -21.60 -21.38
CA THR A 672 -21.24 -20.86 -22.64
C THR A 672 -20.51 -21.46 -23.85
N GLN A 673 -19.60 -22.43 -23.69
CA GLN A 673 -18.87 -23.08 -24.81
C GLN A 673 -19.18 -24.58 -25.02
N LEU A 674 -20.20 -25.13 -24.34
CA LEU A 674 -20.59 -26.52 -24.55
C LEU A 674 -21.27 -26.74 -25.91
N GLN A 675 -20.91 -27.83 -26.58
CA GLN A 675 -21.49 -28.27 -27.84
C GLN A 675 -22.54 -29.36 -27.61
N ALA A 676 -23.39 -29.62 -28.59
CA ALA A 676 -24.45 -30.62 -28.53
C ALA A 676 -24.46 -31.51 -29.77
N VAL A 677 -24.67 -32.82 -29.56
CA VAL A 677 -25.09 -33.76 -30.59
C VAL A 677 -26.58 -34.04 -30.37
N ALA A 678 -27.43 -33.49 -31.23
CA ALA A 678 -28.87 -33.71 -31.19
C ALA A 678 -29.33 -34.65 -32.31
N PHE A 679 -30.32 -35.50 -32.03
CA PHE A 679 -30.92 -36.38 -33.03
C PHE A 679 -32.35 -36.77 -32.67
N LYS A 680 -33.13 -37.20 -33.67
CA LYS A 680 -34.53 -37.59 -33.50
C LYS A 680 -34.80 -38.93 -34.17
N ARG A 681 -35.30 -39.89 -33.39
CA ARG A 681 -35.68 -41.23 -33.87
C ARG A 681 -37.06 -41.18 -34.53
N GLU A 682 -37.28 -42.01 -35.55
CA GLU A 682 -38.62 -42.21 -36.12
C GLU A 682 -39.60 -42.71 -35.04
N GLY A 683 -40.65 -41.94 -34.78
CA GLY A 683 -41.67 -42.22 -33.76
C GLY A 683 -41.50 -41.45 -32.43
N GLU A 684 -40.33 -40.92 -32.10
CA GLU A 684 -40.15 -40.06 -30.92
C GLU A 684 -40.63 -38.63 -31.22
N ARG A 685 -41.34 -37.99 -30.27
CA ARG A 685 -41.80 -36.59 -30.43
C ARG A 685 -40.69 -35.59 -30.18
N GLU A 686 -39.86 -35.85 -29.18
CA GLU A 686 -38.79 -34.98 -28.70
C GLU A 686 -37.45 -35.25 -29.41
N MET A 687 -36.54 -34.29 -29.35
CA MET A 687 -35.14 -34.45 -29.79
C MET A 687 -34.32 -34.98 -28.62
N ARG A 688 -33.51 -36.01 -28.83
CA ARG A 688 -32.49 -36.42 -27.85
C ARG A 688 -31.28 -35.52 -28.00
N ILE A 689 -30.71 -35.10 -26.87
CA ILE A 689 -29.60 -34.15 -26.80
C ILE A 689 -28.49 -34.80 -25.98
N LEU A 690 -27.27 -34.82 -26.53
CA LEU A 690 -26.06 -35.25 -25.84
C LEU A 690 -25.11 -34.05 -25.75
N GLU A 691 -24.75 -33.65 -24.53
CA GLU A 691 -23.77 -32.58 -24.31
C GLU A 691 -22.35 -33.08 -24.62
N ALA A 692 -21.57 -32.25 -25.30
CA ALA A 692 -20.32 -32.61 -25.95
C ALA A 692 -19.23 -31.55 -25.75
N GLY A 693 -17.99 -32.01 -25.60
CA GLY A 693 -16.82 -31.14 -25.45
C GLY A 693 -16.45 -30.47 -26.78
N PRO A 694 -16.09 -29.17 -26.78
CA PRO A 694 -15.63 -28.48 -27.99
C PRO A 694 -14.20 -28.90 -28.37
N SER A 695 -13.72 -28.42 -29.52
CA SER A 695 -12.31 -28.48 -29.93
C SER A 695 -11.69 -27.08 -29.98
N HIS A 696 -10.41 -26.97 -29.62
CA HIS A 696 -9.58 -25.78 -29.82
C HIS A 696 -8.87 -25.79 -31.19
N PHE A 697 -9.52 -26.39 -32.19
CA PHE A 697 -9.09 -26.53 -33.58
C PHE A 697 -10.31 -26.90 -34.43
N GLY A 698 -10.29 -26.62 -35.73
CA GLY A 698 -11.49 -26.76 -36.56
C GLY A 698 -12.43 -25.56 -36.44
N MET A 699 -13.61 -25.68 -37.05
CA MET A 699 -14.64 -24.64 -36.99
C MET A 699 -15.40 -24.72 -35.66
N GLU A 700 -15.40 -23.65 -34.86
CA GLU A 700 -16.26 -23.56 -33.68
C GLU A 700 -17.71 -23.28 -34.11
N LEU A 701 -18.67 -24.05 -33.58
CA LEU A 701 -20.10 -23.85 -33.84
C LEU A 701 -20.67 -22.89 -32.79
N VAL A 702 -20.94 -21.66 -33.21
CA VAL A 702 -21.40 -20.56 -32.33
C VAL A 702 -22.81 -20.10 -32.74
N ASN A 703 -23.64 -19.77 -31.75
CA ASN A 703 -25.03 -19.33 -31.93
C ASN A 703 -25.85 -20.34 -32.78
N ASP A 704 -26.49 -19.86 -33.85
CA ASP A 704 -27.42 -20.60 -34.73
C ASP A 704 -26.73 -21.59 -35.69
N MET A 705 -25.39 -21.55 -35.79
CA MET A 705 -24.61 -22.43 -36.66
C MET A 705 -24.83 -23.90 -36.29
N SER A 706 -25.32 -24.69 -37.26
CA SER A 706 -25.56 -26.11 -37.10
C SER A 706 -25.19 -26.92 -38.34
N VAL A 707 -24.54 -28.07 -38.16
CA VAL A 707 -24.30 -29.06 -39.22
C VAL A 707 -25.29 -30.20 -39.06
N GLU A 708 -26.19 -30.36 -40.04
CA GLU A 708 -27.24 -31.39 -40.03
C GLU A 708 -27.00 -32.39 -41.16
N GLN A 709 -26.61 -33.63 -40.82
CA GLN A 709 -26.23 -34.64 -41.81
C GLN A 709 -26.17 -36.06 -41.22
N ARG A 710 -26.18 -37.09 -42.06
CA ARG A 710 -26.05 -38.50 -41.66
C ARG A 710 -24.67 -38.83 -41.11
N ALA A 711 -24.63 -39.79 -40.19
CA ALA A 711 -23.42 -40.28 -39.56
C ALA A 711 -22.86 -41.56 -40.20
N VAL A 712 -21.53 -41.68 -40.28
CA VAL A 712 -20.83 -42.89 -40.74
C VAL A 712 -19.65 -43.22 -39.82
N PHE A 713 -19.49 -44.50 -39.48
CA PHE A 713 -18.34 -44.97 -38.70
C PHE A 713 -17.06 -45.02 -39.55
N ALA A 714 -15.97 -44.49 -39.02
CA ALA A 714 -14.66 -44.60 -39.66
C ALA A 714 -14.15 -46.05 -39.73
N LYS A 715 -13.48 -46.40 -40.84
CA LYS A 715 -12.81 -47.70 -41.01
C LYS A 715 -11.32 -47.47 -41.31
N PRO A 716 -10.38 -47.71 -40.36
CA PRO A 716 -10.59 -48.19 -38.99
C PRO A 716 -11.11 -47.09 -38.03
N ALA A 717 -11.86 -47.49 -37.00
CA ALA A 717 -12.54 -46.58 -36.08
C ALA A 717 -11.63 -45.56 -35.39
N LYS A 718 -10.37 -45.94 -35.09
CA LYS A 718 -9.38 -45.07 -34.44
C LYS A 718 -8.73 -44.02 -35.35
N VAL A 719 -8.86 -44.14 -36.69
CA VAL A 719 -8.34 -43.17 -37.70
C VAL A 719 -6.81 -42.92 -37.66
N CYS A 720 -6.04 -43.70 -36.90
CA CYS A 720 -4.59 -43.55 -36.80
C CYS A 720 -3.81 -44.10 -38.01
N SER A 721 -4.48 -44.73 -38.98
CA SER A 721 -3.99 -45.00 -40.33
C SER A 721 -4.88 -44.32 -41.39
N ALA A 722 -4.65 -44.58 -42.69
CA ALA A 722 -5.51 -44.06 -43.75
C ALA A 722 -6.93 -44.65 -43.69
N LEU A 723 -7.94 -43.83 -43.96
CA LEU A 723 -9.35 -44.23 -44.00
C LEU A 723 -9.63 -45.09 -45.23
N LYS A 724 -10.11 -46.33 -45.01
CA LYS A 724 -10.46 -47.28 -46.07
C LYS A 724 -11.82 -47.01 -46.71
N ASN A 725 -12.64 -46.14 -46.10
CA ASN A 725 -14.00 -45.83 -46.53
C ASN A 725 -14.24 -44.34 -46.82
N ALA A 726 -13.27 -43.66 -47.43
CA ALA A 726 -13.40 -42.24 -47.78
C ALA A 726 -14.67 -41.94 -48.61
N GLU A 727 -15.02 -42.78 -49.59
CA GLU A 727 -16.25 -42.61 -50.38
C GLU A 727 -17.55 -42.85 -49.58
N GLU A 728 -17.51 -43.57 -48.46
CA GLU A 728 -18.65 -43.64 -47.54
C GLU A 728 -18.78 -42.37 -46.68
N ILE A 729 -17.65 -41.71 -46.38
CA ILE A 729 -17.52 -40.57 -45.45
C ILE A 729 -17.75 -39.22 -46.15
N ARG A 730 -17.46 -39.12 -47.45
CA ARG A 730 -17.60 -37.90 -48.25
C ARG A 730 -19.00 -37.27 -48.08
N GLY A 731 -19.05 -36.02 -47.64
CA GLY A 731 -20.28 -35.26 -47.40
C GLY A 731 -21.03 -35.61 -46.11
N LYS A 732 -20.44 -36.35 -45.16
CA LYS A 732 -21.11 -36.86 -43.94
C LYS A 732 -20.38 -36.56 -42.64
N ILE A 733 -21.06 -36.76 -41.51
CA ILE A 733 -20.47 -36.67 -40.18
C ILE A 733 -19.77 -37.99 -39.89
N VAL A 734 -18.49 -37.97 -39.55
CA VAL A 734 -17.74 -39.20 -39.23
C VAL A 734 -17.68 -39.44 -37.73
N ILE A 735 -17.94 -40.68 -37.29
CA ILE A 735 -17.79 -41.12 -35.90
C ILE A 735 -16.46 -41.86 -35.75
N ILE A 736 -15.66 -41.41 -34.78
CA ILE A 736 -14.26 -41.77 -34.57
C ILE A 736 -14.05 -42.21 -33.11
N GLU A 737 -13.38 -43.35 -32.91
CA GLU A 737 -12.96 -43.81 -31.59
C GLU A 737 -11.67 -43.07 -31.14
N ARG A 738 -11.56 -42.75 -29.85
CA ARG A 738 -10.29 -42.36 -29.23
C ARG A 738 -9.21 -43.42 -29.47
N GLY A 739 -7.96 -42.99 -29.59
CA GLY A 739 -6.83 -43.87 -29.90
C GLY A 739 -5.49 -43.14 -29.75
N GLU A 740 -4.40 -43.80 -30.13
CA GLU A 740 -3.03 -43.35 -29.87
C GLU A 740 -2.59 -42.07 -30.64
N CYS A 741 -3.25 -41.76 -31.77
CA CYS A 741 -3.02 -40.54 -32.55
C CYS A 741 -3.82 -39.34 -32.03
N THR A 742 -3.31 -38.13 -32.30
CA THR A 742 -3.91 -36.87 -31.81
C THR A 742 -5.34 -36.64 -32.31
N PHE A 743 -6.11 -35.82 -31.59
CA PHE A 743 -7.45 -35.41 -32.01
C PHE A 743 -7.43 -34.62 -33.33
N VAL A 744 -6.40 -33.81 -33.56
CA VAL A 744 -6.22 -33.07 -34.82
C VAL A 744 -5.93 -34.00 -35.98
N ASP A 745 -5.05 -35.00 -35.82
CA ASP A 745 -4.75 -35.95 -36.91
C ASP A 745 -5.98 -36.74 -37.35
N LYS A 746 -6.86 -37.10 -36.40
CA LYS A 746 -8.17 -37.72 -36.70
C LYS A 746 -9.04 -36.79 -37.55
N ALA A 747 -9.15 -35.51 -37.18
CA ALA A 747 -9.95 -34.51 -37.89
C ALA A 747 -9.36 -34.14 -39.27
N ARG A 748 -8.05 -33.93 -39.37
CA ARG A 748 -7.29 -33.70 -40.60
C ARG A 748 -7.49 -34.82 -41.62
N ARG A 749 -7.51 -36.08 -41.16
CA ARG A 749 -7.81 -37.26 -42.00
C ARG A 749 -9.29 -37.37 -42.38
N ALA A 750 -10.20 -37.07 -41.45
CA ALA A 750 -11.63 -36.98 -41.74
C ALA A 750 -11.94 -35.94 -42.83
N GLN A 751 -11.36 -34.75 -42.72
CA GLN A 751 -11.45 -33.66 -43.70
C GLN A 751 -10.84 -34.08 -45.06
N THR A 752 -9.70 -34.78 -45.05
CA THR A 752 -9.07 -35.32 -46.27
C THR A 752 -9.96 -36.38 -46.95
N ALA A 753 -10.76 -37.12 -46.17
CA ALA A 753 -11.81 -38.02 -46.66
C ALA A 753 -13.14 -37.31 -47.02
N GLY A 754 -13.20 -35.97 -46.93
CA GLY A 754 -14.36 -35.17 -47.28
C GLY A 754 -15.51 -35.21 -46.27
N ALA A 755 -15.27 -35.55 -45.00
CA ALA A 755 -16.27 -35.40 -43.94
C ALA A 755 -16.69 -33.92 -43.78
N VAL A 756 -17.93 -33.66 -43.38
CA VAL A 756 -18.42 -32.30 -43.07
C VAL A 756 -18.27 -31.92 -41.59
N ALA A 757 -18.15 -32.92 -40.71
CA ALA A 757 -17.86 -32.77 -39.29
C ALA A 757 -17.35 -34.09 -38.71
N ALA A 758 -16.79 -34.08 -37.50
CA ALA A 758 -16.36 -35.29 -36.80
C ALA A 758 -16.82 -35.34 -35.35
N ILE A 759 -17.30 -36.51 -34.92
CA ILE A 759 -17.61 -36.83 -33.52
C ILE A 759 -16.54 -37.81 -33.04
N VAL A 760 -15.72 -37.41 -32.08
CA VAL A 760 -14.77 -38.30 -31.41
C VAL A 760 -15.39 -38.77 -30.09
N PHE A 761 -15.45 -40.08 -29.86
CA PHE A 761 -15.93 -40.64 -28.60
C PHE A 761 -14.83 -41.30 -27.78
N ASP A 762 -14.95 -41.20 -26.46
CA ASP A 762 -14.05 -41.83 -25.50
C ASP A 762 -14.15 -43.36 -25.52
N ASN A 763 -13.06 -44.03 -25.14
CA ASN A 763 -13.02 -45.48 -24.98
C ASN A 763 -12.70 -45.93 -23.54
N THR A 764 -12.73 -45.01 -22.58
CA THR A 764 -12.64 -45.32 -21.14
C THR A 764 -14.02 -45.77 -20.64
N PRO A 765 -14.17 -46.93 -19.98
CA PRO A 765 -15.47 -47.39 -19.50
C PRO A 765 -16.05 -46.45 -18.42
N ASN A 766 -17.38 -46.35 -18.38
CA ASN A 766 -18.18 -45.58 -17.40
C ASN A 766 -18.04 -44.04 -17.42
N THR A 767 -17.32 -43.43 -18.35
CA THR A 767 -17.21 -41.95 -18.44
C THR A 767 -18.52 -41.30 -18.88
N SER A 768 -18.84 -40.13 -18.29
CA SER A 768 -20.02 -39.31 -18.55
C SER A 768 -19.80 -37.90 -18.02
N ILE A 769 -20.53 -36.90 -18.56
CA ILE A 769 -20.48 -35.51 -18.06
C ILE A 769 -20.88 -35.39 -16.57
N ASN A 770 -21.61 -36.38 -16.04
CA ASN A 770 -22.03 -36.43 -14.64
C ASN A 770 -20.94 -36.97 -13.67
N ASN A 771 -19.85 -37.54 -14.17
CA ASN A 771 -18.77 -38.09 -13.32
C ASN A 771 -17.34 -37.71 -13.75
N GLN A 772 -17.18 -37.04 -14.89
CA GLN A 772 -15.93 -36.41 -15.31
C GLN A 772 -16.19 -34.99 -15.80
N GLN A 773 -15.30 -34.07 -15.41
CA GLN A 773 -15.32 -32.70 -15.88
C GLN A 773 -15.08 -32.69 -17.40
N MET A 774 -15.97 -32.02 -18.14
CA MET A 774 -15.84 -31.90 -19.58
C MET A 774 -14.60 -31.05 -19.93
N PHE A 775 -13.87 -31.47 -20.95
CA PHE A 775 -12.66 -30.82 -21.44
C PHE A 775 -12.81 -30.49 -22.93
N ALA A 776 -12.02 -29.53 -23.41
CA ALA A 776 -11.92 -29.20 -24.83
C ALA A 776 -10.74 -29.96 -25.48
N MET A 777 -10.92 -30.47 -26.70
CA MET A 777 -9.84 -31.17 -27.41
C MET A 777 -8.77 -30.18 -27.90
N SER A 778 -7.54 -30.32 -27.40
CA SER A 778 -6.41 -29.44 -27.75
C SER A 778 -5.92 -29.62 -29.20
N GLY A 779 -5.50 -28.52 -29.82
CA GLY A 779 -4.89 -28.49 -31.15
C GLY A 779 -3.38 -28.82 -31.16
N ASP A 780 -2.79 -28.95 -32.34
CA ASP A 780 -1.34 -29.03 -32.57
C ASP A 780 -0.72 -27.66 -32.93
N GLY A 781 -1.55 -26.60 -32.96
CA GLY A 781 -1.14 -25.23 -33.32
C GLY A 781 -1.16 -24.95 -34.83
N ARG A 782 -1.83 -25.80 -35.64
CA ARG A 782 -2.01 -25.59 -37.08
C ARG A 782 -3.49 -25.39 -37.40
N ASP A 783 -3.82 -24.24 -37.97
CA ASP A 783 -5.18 -23.89 -38.38
C ASP A 783 -5.56 -24.50 -39.74
N ASP A 784 -5.21 -25.78 -39.98
CA ASP A 784 -5.47 -26.49 -41.24
C ASP A 784 -6.74 -27.36 -41.21
N VAL A 785 -7.37 -27.52 -40.04
CA VAL A 785 -8.70 -28.12 -39.89
C VAL A 785 -9.77 -27.04 -39.98
N GLN A 786 -10.75 -27.23 -40.85
CA GLN A 786 -11.88 -26.34 -41.13
C GLN A 786 -13.24 -26.97 -40.84
N ILE A 787 -13.30 -28.26 -40.54
CA ILE A 787 -14.54 -28.94 -40.10
C ILE A 787 -14.75 -28.78 -38.58
N PRO A 788 -15.99 -28.71 -38.08
CA PRO A 788 -16.28 -28.76 -36.65
C PRO A 788 -16.05 -30.16 -36.08
N VAL A 789 -15.54 -30.22 -34.84
CA VAL A 789 -15.19 -31.47 -34.16
C VAL A 789 -15.69 -31.43 -32.72
N VAL A 790 -16.37 -32.48 -32.26
CA VAL A 790 -16.94 -32.56 -30.90
C VAL A 790 -16.56 -33.85 -30.18
N PHE A 791 -16.47 -33.80 -28.85
CA PHE A 791 -16.10 -34.92 -28.00
C PHE A 791 -17.30 -35.48 -27.20
N LEU A 792 -17.51 -36.78 -27.24
CA LEU A 792 -18.49 -37.47 -26.37
C LEU A 792 -17.80 -38.42 -25.39
N PHE A 793 -18.24 -38.40 -24.13
CA PHE A 793 -17.94 -39.45 -23.17
C PHE A 793 -18.67 -40.76 -23.50
N THR A 794 -18.23 -41.87 -22.91
CA THR A 794 -18.62 -43.22 -23.35
C THR A 794 -20.12 -43.50 -23.19
N LYS A 795 -20.78 -43.07 -22.09
CA LYS A 795 -22.22 -43.35 -21.88
C LYS A 795 -23.13 -42.58 -22.84
N GLU A 796 -22.71 -41.39 -23.24
CA GLU A 796 -23.41 -40.54 -24.21
C GLU A 796 -23.18 -41.10 -25.62
N ALA A 797 -21.95 -41.52 -25.94
CA ALA A 797 -21.63 -42.19 -27.19
C ALA A 797 -22.34 -43.53 -27.37
N GLU A 798 -22.50 -44.34 -26.31
CA GLU A 798 -23.27 -45.60 -26.35
C GLU A 798 -24.73 -45.38 -26.81
N GLN A 799 -25.37 -44.30 -26.36
CA GLN A 799 -26.74 -43.94 -26.77
C GLN A 799 -26.81 -43.57 -28.25
N LEU A 800 -25.83 -42.80 -28.74
CA LEU A 800 -25.71 -42.42 -30.14
C LEU A 800 -25.43 -43.64 -31.05
N ILE A 801 -24.46 -44.47 -30.66
CA ILE A 801 -24.08 -45.69 -31.38
C ILE A 801 -25.26 -46.67 -31.43
N LYS A 802 -26.04 -46.79 -30.35
CA LYS A 802 -27.28 -47.58 -30.35
C LYS A 802 -28.31 -47.00 -31.32
N ALA A 803 -28.53 -45.69 -31.34
CA ALA A 803 -29.48 -45.05 -32.25
C ALA A 803 -29.13 -45.27 -33.73
N ILE A 804 -27.85 -45.15 -34.11
CA ILE A 804 -27.40 -45.33 -35.50
C ILE A 804 -27.45 -46.80 -35.93
N LYS A 805 -27.23 -47.75 -35.01
CA LYS A 805 -27.42 -49.19 -35.27
C LYS A 805 -28.89 -49.58 -35.46
N GLU A 806 -29.80 -48.91 -34.74
CA GLU A 806 -31.24 -49.14 -34.83
C GLU A 806 -31.86 -48.43 -36.05
N GLN A 807 -31.33 -47.27 -36.46
CA GLN A 807 -31.79 -46.48 -37.61
C GLN A 807 -30.59 -45.96 -38.43
N PRO A 808 -30.07 -46.72 -39.42
CA PRO A 808 -28.92 -46.29 -40.25
C PRO A 808 -29.17 -45.07 -41.16
N SER A 809 -30.41 -44.62 -41.28
CA SER A 809 -30.81 -43.38 -41.97
C SER A 809 -30.74 -42.12 -41.09
N LEU A 810 -30.45 -42.27 -39.79
CA LEU A 810 -30.50 -41.19 -38.80
C LEU A 810 -29.59 -39.99 -39.16
N GLU A 811 -30.19 -38.81 -39.17
CA GLU A 811 -29.51 -37.53 -39.33
C GLU A 811 -29.20 -36.94 -37.95
N LEU A 812 -27.99 -36.39 -37.79
CA LEU A 812 -27.53 -35.76 -36.56
C LEU A 812 -27.35 -34.26 -36.79
N THR A 813 -27.75 -33.46 -35.80
CA THR A 813 -27.51 -32.03 -35.71
C THR A 813 -26.37 -31.76 -34.73
N LEU A 814 -25.28 -31.16 -35.20
CA LEU A 814 -24.21 -30.63 -34.36
C LEU A 814 -24.38 -29.12 -34.22
N MET A 815 -24.43 -28.58 -33.00
CA MET A 815 -24.50 -27.14 -32.74
C MET A 815 -24.20 -26.78 -31.27
N SER A 816 -24.09 -25.49 -30.95
CA SER A 816 -23.92 -25.01 -29.57
C SER A 816 -25.11 -25.36 -28.67
N VAL A 817 -24.86 -25.67 -27.38
CA VAL A 817 -25.93 -25.91 -26.38
C VAL A 817 -26.83 -24.67 -26.21
N THR A 818 -26.26 -23.47 -26.34
CA THR A 818 -27.00 -22.19 -26.27
C THR A 818 -27.97 -22.05 -27.44
N GLY A 819 -27.48 -22.16 -28.68
CA GLY A 819 -28.33 -22.07 -29.87
C GLY A 819 -29.39 -23.17 -29.94
N LEU A 820 -29.12 -24.36 -29.38
CA LEU A 820 -30.11 -25.43 -29.29
C LEU A 820 -31.26 -25.07 -28.33
N LYS A 821 -30.96 -24.44 -27.19
CA LYS A 821 -31.98 -23.92 -26.26
C LYS A 821 -32.82 -22.81 -26.91
N GLU A 822 -32.19 -21.96 -27.71
CA GLU A 822 -32.88 -20.91 -28.49
C GLU A 822 -33.79 -21.49 -29.59
N LYS A 823 -33.32 -22.48 -30.38
CA LYS A 823 -34.15 -23.19 -31.37
C LYS A 823 -35.36 -23.89 -30.73
N LEU A 824 -35.19 -24.49 -29.55
CA LEU A 824 -36.29 -25.13 -28.81
C LEU A 824 -37.33 -24.09 -28.32
N ALA A 825 -36.88 -22.94 -27.78
CA ALA A 825 -37.76 -21.85 -27.38
C ALA A 825 -38.53 -21.22 -28.57
N ALA A 826 -37.86 -21.05 -29.71
CA ALA A 826 -38.46 -20.56 -30.95
C ALA A 826 -39.42 -21.58 -31.62
N GLY A 827 -39.28 -22.88 -31.32
CA GLY A 827 -40.21 -23.92 -31.74
C GLY A 827 -41.54 -23.87 -30.98
N ALA A 828 -41.47 -23.71 -29.65
CA ALA A 828 -42.66 -23.69 -28.78
C ALA A 828 -43.64 -22.53 -29.09
N THR A 829 -43.15 -21.41 -29.62
CA THR A 829 -43.98 -20.24 -29.96
C THR A 829 -44.71 -20.33 -31.31
N LYS A 830 -44.54 -21.42 -32.07
CA LYS A 830 -45.10 -21.58 -33.43
C LYS A 830 -46.25 -22.59 -33.58
N THR A 831 -46.68 -23.26 -32.52
CA THR A 831 -47.75 -24.29 -32.60
C THR A 831 -49.17 -23.77 -32.39
N ASP A 832 -49.37 -22.64 -31.69
CA ASP A 832 -50.70 -22.23 -31.19
C ASP A 832 -51.45 -21.22 -32.08
N THR A 833 -51.04 -21.03 -33.34
CA THR A 833 -51.63 -20.01 -34.25
C THR A 833 -52.20 -20.55 -35.57
N LYS A 834 -52.81 -21.74 -35.56
CA LYS A 834 -53.63 -22.27 -36.69
C LYS A 834 -54.91 -23.02 -36.31
N SER A 835 -55.83 -22.37 -35.59
CA SER A 835 -57.26 -22.72 -35.64
C SER A 835 -58.18 -21.55 -35.27
N SER A 836 -59.42 -21.60 -35.76
CA SER A 836 -60.57 -20.77 -35.35
C SER A 836 -60.38 -19.25 -35.33
N ASP A 837 -60.30 -18.63 -36.51
CA ASP A 837 -60.78 -17.26 -36.69
C ASP A 837 -62.25 -17.31 -37.18
N SER A 838 -63.20 -17.37 -36.25
CA SER A 838 -64.63 -17.16 -36.56
C SER A 838 -65.49 -16.84 -35.33
N LYS A 839 -66.26 -15.74 -35.43
CA LYS A 839 -67.45 -15.36 -34.63
C LYS A 839 -67.24 -14.83 -33.20
N ALA A 840 -67.32 -13.50 -33.10
CA ALA A 840 -68.26 -12.74 -32.25
C ALA A 840 -68.25 -12.94 -30.71
N THR A 841 -67.73 -11.91 -30.02
CA THR A 841 -68.39 -11.03 -29.01
C THR A 841 -69.61 -11.55 -28.22
N PRO A 842 -69.80 -11.14 -26.94
CA PRO A 842 -69.22 -9.93 -26.32
C PRO A 842 -68.00 -10.17 -25.41
#